data_AF-A0A449B537-F1
#
_entry.id   AF-A0A449B537-F1
#
_cell.length_a   1.000
_cell.length_b   1.000
_cell.length_c   1.000
_cell.angle_alpha   90.00
_cell.angle_beta   90.00
_cell.angle_gamma   90.00
#
_symmetry.space_group_name_H-M   'P 1'
#
loop_
_entity.id
_entity.type
_entity.pdbx_description
1 polymer ?
#
loop_
_entity_poly.entity_id
_entity_poly.type
_entity_poly.pdbx_seq_one_letter_code
_entity_poly.pdbx_strand_id
1 'polypeptide(L)'
;MNKIKYLAIGDSITQGFNNTIGSGTCGIKTESKIIKGFSFPDFFIDILEKYFHYLNKNDIDIEYDNLGLSVLRSVELNDILEENFSNDFISLIKMNKYIEKMANLNIQDDIWKINNELSNKENFLLISNKFKNKIREANLITITIGGNEFQSSIPLDLIREFVSEPNYYKQQKLKIALVNKIKEIILKIKLDYIKLVKLIRNINPESKIILLNYPLPFLPILKKYDFELKRKNFKIFNNFIDKFSELGSDVISEIANETNSFYCNIFNKKFWFKKSKILFSNAFDFHPSIYGYMEIARELFNFCIKNRLINEELNYDLKFKKWLNFNRNIFFHKSMFLKNKNKYLNIDPFSNIENNVVFILRAWTQNNNSSNNPYIRLFREELRKTWNNQRSYFIANKENYLSSTVLVVDYILLLLKQIDKKSTVYEYFKNNLINEENLKEISQKIIFNNEIAKLFTSAEYCFRKNSKKPFSVFLNKFISANIDVIFKIIKETISTSKQFNKKIVDFIELIIKNLDNEKIFILGNNSVSILLEVIFENKEFINLIKPLFNSIISVIKNINIFKSFDEIINYFISENTKNIKILIKKIIEIIFNKFNDDFETLSKIFLNILNLKSTDLNNKEWKMLDLFLLKLINYVKKEQNVEYIIDVFIKVSKKVKIKDAIDFNNNSALNHIKKISRKVIKTINFSFFKKENIQIINLLWNFLLIKIINKIRKFFKW
;
A
#
# COMPACT_ATOMS: atom_id res chain seq x y z
N MET A 1 -32.24 -35.81 12.01
CA MET A 1 -31.04 -35.88 11.15
C MET A 1 -29.88 -36.33 12.02
N ASN A 2 -29.32 -37.53 11.79
CA ASN A 2 -28.29 -38.10 12.68
C ASN A 2 -26.86 -37.77 12.23
N LYS A 3 -26.69 -37.11 11.08
CA LYS A 3 -25.39 -36.79 10.49
C LYS A 3 -25.41 -35.42 9.80
N ILE A 4 -24.44 -34.57 10.12
CA ILE A 4 -24.21 -33.27 9.49
C ILE A 4 -23.01 -33.42 8.55
N LYS A 5 -23.21 -33.11 7.27
CA LYS A 5 -22.17 -33.14 6.24
C LYS A 5 -21.94 -31.72 5.77
N TYR A 6 -21.03 -31.02 6.46
CA TYR A 6 -20.77 -29.61 6.25
C TYR A 6 -19.65 -29.38 5.24
N LEU A 7 -19.96 -28.62 4.19
CA LEU A 7 -19.01 -28.22 3.17
C LEU A 7 -18.83 -26.69 3.18
N ALA A 8 -17.60 -26.23 3.34
CA ALA A 8 -17.27 -24.82 3.20
C ALA A 8 -16.54 -24.55 1.87
N ILE A 9 -17.11 -23.70 1.02
CA ILE A 9 -16.55 -23.30 -0.28
C ILE A 9 -16.18 -21.81 -0.21
N GLY A 10 -15.04 -21.42 -0.76
CA GLY A 10 -14.74 -19.99 -0.88
C GLY A 10 -13.27 -19.67 -1.09
N ASP A 11 -12.93 -18.42 -0.79
CA ASP A 11 -11.57 -17.90 -0.94
C ASP A 11 -10.73 -18.03 0.35
N SER A 12 -9.78 -17.11 0.54
CA SER A 12 -8.90 -17.05 1.69
C SER A 12 -9.62 -16.78 3.02
N ILE A 13 -10.83 -16.22 3.01
CA ILE A 13 -11.66 -16.10 4.22
C ILE A 13 -12.14 -17.49 4.67
N THR A 14 -12.67 -18.29 3.73
CA THR A 14 -13.05 -19.69 4.01
C THR A 14 -11.85 -20.55 4.37
N GLN A 15 -10.71 -20.37 3.68
CA GLN A 15 -9.48 -21.10 3.97
C GLN A 15 -8.87 -20.74 5.33
N GLY A 16 -9.29 -19.62 5.95
CA GLY A 16 -8.70 -19.14 7.21
C GLY A 16 -7.28 -18.63 7.04
N PHE A 17 -6.98 -17.86 5.99
CA PHE A 17 -5.65 -17.29 5.81
C PHE A 17 -5.25 -16.44 7.03
N ASN A 18 -4.05 -16.69 7.53
CA ASN A 18 -3.56 -16.06 8.74
C ASN A 18 -2.17 -15.49 8.48
N ASN A 19 -2.02 -14.17 8.56
CA ASN A 19 -0.76 -13.49 8.25
C ASN A 19 0.40 -13.79 9.22
N THR A 20 0.11 -14.21 10.45
CA THR A 20 1.11 -14.72 11.41
C THR A 20 1.79 -15.97 10.87
N ILE A 21 1.02 -16.83 10.22
CA ILE A 21 1.47 -18.10 9.63
C ILE A 21 1.93 -17.88 8.18
N GLY A 22 1.32 -16.92 7.48
CA GLY A 22 1.55 -16.61 6.07
C GLY A 22 0.85 -17.56 5.10
N SER A 23 -0.08 -18.40 5.57
CA SER A 23 -0.77 -19.43 4.78
C SER A 23 -2.22 -19.62 5.26
N GLY A 24 -3.01 -20.36 4.47
CA GLY A 24 -4.28 -20.95 4.88
C GLY A 24 -4.10 -21.83 6.12
N THR A 25 -5.15 -21.93 6.92
CA THR A 25 -5.13 -22.67 8.19
C THR A 25 -6.30 -23.61 8.37
N CYS A 26 -7.02 -23.92 7.29
CA CYS A 26 -8.17 -24.80 7.35
C CYS A 26 -7.81 -26.20 7.87
N GLY A 27 -8.68 -26.72 8.72
CA GLY A 27 -8.66 -28.11 9.15
C GLY A 27 -9.47 -29.02 8.24
N ILE A 28 -9.45 -30.31 8.57
CA ILE A 28 -10.28 -31.35 7.95
C ILE A 28 -10.76 -32.25 9.09
N LYS A 29 -12.05 -32.61 9.08
CA LYS A 29 -12.61 -33.53 10.07
C LYS A 29 -13.44 -34.62 9.37
N THR A 30 -12.87 -35.81 9.28
CA THR A 30 -13.56 -37.05 8.89
C THR A 30 -13.58 -38.02 10.08
N GLU A 31 -14.39 -39.09 9.99
CA GLU A 31 -14.48 -40.14 11.03
C GLU A 31 -13.10 -40.67 11.48
N SER A 32 -12.13 -40.74 10.56
CA SER A 32 -10.78 -41.27 10.81
C SER A 32 -9.67 -40.22 11.02
N LYS A 33 -9.94 -38.93 10.77
CA LYS A 33 -8.91 -37.88 10.78
C LYS A 33 -9.47 -36.55 11.26
N ILE A 34 -8.95 -36.06 12.39
CA ILE A 34 -9.25 -34.73 12.92
C ILE A 34 -7.98 -33.86 12.84
N ILE A 35 -8.02 -32.82 12.01
CA ILE A 35 -7.05 -31.72 11.99
C ILE A 35 -7.84 -30.45 12.29
N LYS A 36 -7.58 -29.81 13.44
CA LYS A 36 -8.24 -28.54 13.79
C LYS A 36 -7.48 -27.38 13.18
N GLY A 37 -8.17 -26.58 12.38
CA GLY A 37 -7.63 -25.35 11.80
C GLY A 37 -8.00 -24.09 12.58
N PHE A 38 -7.66 -22.92 12.01
CA PHE A 38 -8.03 -21.60 12.54
C PHE A 38 -8.98 -20.83 11.61
N SER A 39 -9.68 -21.53 10.71
CA SER A 39 -10.67 -20.92 9.82
C SER A 39 -12.05 -20.78 10.48
N PHE A 40 -12.91 -19.90 9.97
CA PHE A 40 -14.27 -19.79 10.53
C PHE A 40 -15.07 -21.10 10.44
N PRO A 41 -14.94 -21.93 9.37
CA PRO A 41 -15.62 -23.22 9.34
C PRO A 41 -15.10 -24.18 10.43
N ASP A 42 -13.81 -24.18 10.76
CA ASP A 42 -13.25 -24.97 11.87
C ASP A 42 -13.87 -24.57 13.21
N PHE A 43 -13.94 -23.26 13.47
CA PHE A 43 -14.55 -22.74 14.68
C PHE A 43 -16.05 -23.04 14.73
N PHE A 44 -16.75 -22.98 13.60
CA PHE A 44 -18.17 -23.30 13.53
C PHE A 44 -18.44 -24.75 13.94
N ILE A 45 -17.62 -25.70 13.48
CA ILE A 45 -17.73 -27.10 13.90
C ILE A 45 -17.42 -27.26 15.39
N ASP A 46 -16.37 -26.63 15.92
CA ASP A 46 -16.05 -26.71 17.35
C ASP A 46 -17.17 -26.11 18.24
N ILE A 47 -17.85 -25.07 17.76
CA ILE A 47 -19.05 -24.49 18.39
C ILE A 47 -20.20 -25.51 18.38
N LEU A 48 -20.45 -26.16 17.23
CA LEU A 48 -21.52 -27.15 17.08
C LEU A 48 -21.33 -28.35 17.99
N GLU A 49 -20.13 -28.95 18.01
CA GLU A 49 -19.82 -30.09 18.88
C GLU A 49 -20.10 -29.77 20.34
N LYS A 50 -19.62 -28.62 20.82
CA LYS A 50 -19.83 -28.17 22.20
C LYS A 50 -21.30 -27.95 22.51
N TYR A 51 -22.05 -27.44 21.53
CA TYR A 51 -23.47 -27.20 21.70
C TYR A 51 -24.25 -28.51 21.79
N PHE A 52 -23.96 -29.48 20.92
CA PHE A 52 -24.56 -30.81 21.00
C PHE A 52 -24.20 -31.55 22.28
N HIS A 53 -22.95 -31.43 22.72
CA HIS A 53 -22.54 -31.97 24.02
C HIS A 53 -23.33 -31.36 25.18
N TYR A 54 -23.51 -30.04 25.19
CA TYR A 54 -24.32 -29.35 26.19
C TYR A 54 -25.79 -29.80 26.17
N LEU A 55 -26.32 -30.18 25.01
CA LEU A 55 -27.66 -30.72 24.86
C LEU A 55 -27.78 -32.23 25.10
N ASN A 56 -26.68 -32.90 25.49
CA ASN A 56 -26.58 -34.36 25.60
C ASN A 56 -26.95 -35.11 24.30
N LYS A 57 -26.68 -34.50 23.14
CA LYS A 57 -26.85 -35.10 21.79
C LYS A 57 -25.50 -35.49 21.18
N ASN A 58 -24.70 -36.28 21.91
CA ASN A 58 -23.34 -36.68 21.49
C ASN A 58 -23.32 -37.69 20.34
N ASP A 59 -24.48 -38.22 19.96
CA ASP A 59 -24.73 -39.18 18.90
C ASP A 59 -24.77 -38.56 17.49
N ILE A 60 -24.83 -37.22 17.39
CA ILE A 60 -24.82 -36.51 16.11
C ILE A 60 -23.41 -36.51 15.53
N ASP A 61 -23.24 -37.24 14.42
CA ASP A 61 -21.99 -37.26 13.67
C ASP A 61 -21.82 -35.99 12.81
N ILE A 62 -20.60 -35.45 12.75
CA ILE A 62 -20.27 -34.24 12.00
C ILE A 62 -19.06 -34.52 11.09
N GLU A 63 -19.34 -34.64 9.80
CA GLU A 63 -18.35 -34.62 8.72
C GLU A 63 -18.15 -33.19 8.21
N TYR A 64 -16.90 -32.82 7.95
CA TYR A 64 -16.55 -31.47 7.54
C TYR A 64 -15.36 -31.44 6.58
N ASP A 65 -15.60 -30.76 5.46
CA ASP A 65 -14.57 -30.41 4.47
C ASP A 65 -14.51 -28.90 4.24
N ASN A 66 -13.29 -28.39 4.17
CA ASN A 66 -13.01 -27.00 3.81
C ASN A 66 -12.34 -26.95 2.44
N LEU A 67 -13.03 -26.44 1.45
CA LEU A 67 -12.55 -26.27 0.09
C LEU A 67 -12.19 -24.80 -0.20
N GLY A 68 -11.92 -24.01 0.84
CA GLY A 68 -11.41 -22.65 0.68
C GLY A 68 -10.05 -22.63 0.01
N LEU A 69 -9.81 -21.72 -0.94
CA LEU A 69 -8.51 -21.58 -1.61
C LEU A 69 -8.17 -20.09 -1.77
N SER A 70 -6.98 -19.66 -1.33
CA SER A 70 -6.62 -18.24 -1.45
C SER A 70 -6.60 -17.78 -2.90
N VAL A 71 -7.13 -16.58 -3.15
CA VAL A 71 -7.24 -15.91 -4.47
C VAL A 71 -8.30 -16.51 -5.41
N LEU A 72 -9.07 -17.50 -4.96
CA LEU A 72 -10.16 -18.11 -5.72
C LEU A 72 -11.28 -17.09 -6.02
N ARG A 73 -11.90 -17.22 -7.19
CA ARG A 73 -13.03 -16.43 -7.70
C ARG A 73 -14.15 -17.35 -8.14
N SER A 74 -15.33 -16.76 -8.28
CA SER A 74 -16.57 -17.42 -8.71
C SER A 74 -16.41 -18.03 -10.10
N VAL A 75 -15.67 -17.37 -11.00
CA VAL A 75 -15.42 -17.88 -12.36
C VAL A 75 -14.63 -19.19 -12.36
N GLU A 76 -13.59 -19.34 -11.53
CA GLU A 76 -12.86 -20.62 -11.50
C GLU A 76 -13.72 -21.74 -10.92
N LEU A 77 -14.59 -21.43 -9.96
CA LEU A 77 -15.54 -22.42 -9.44
C LEU A 77 -16.59 -22.82 -10.49
N ASN A 78 -17.08 -21.87 -11.29
CA ASN A 78 -17.95 -22.15 -12.43
C ASN A 78 -17.25 -23.09 -13.43
N ASP A 79 -16.00 -22.77 -13.79
CA ASP A 79 -15.18 -23.57 -14.71
C ASP A 79 -15.02 -25.02 -14.21
N ILE A 80 -14.74 -25.19 -12.91
CA ILE A 80 -14.63 -26.52 -12.29
C ILE A 80 -15.95 -27.29 -12.39
N LEU A 81 -17.09 -26.65 -12.08
CA LEU A 81 -18.40 -27.30 -12.11
C LEU A 81 -18.88 -27.64 -13.52
N GLU A 82 -18.47 -26.86 -14.52
CA GLU A 82 -18.79 -27.09 -15.93
C GLU A 82 -17.74 -27.94 -16.66
N GLU A 83 -16.64 -28.31 -15.98
CA GLU A 83 -15.49 -29.00 -16.58
C GLU A 83 -14.79 -28.21 -17.70
N ASN A 84 -14.91 -26.88 -17.68
CA ASN A 84 -14.22 -25.97 -18.60
C ASN A 84 -12.76 -25.81 -18.17
N PHE A 85 -11.86 -26.55 -18.81
CA PHE A 85 -10.45 -26.59 -18.45
C PHE A 85 -9.79 -25.19 -18.41
N SER A 86 -9.13 -24.89 -17.28
CA SER A 86 -8.40 -23.64 -17.06
C SER A 86 -7.00 -23.89 -16.50
N ASN A 87 -5.96 -23.51 -17.26
CA ASN A 87 -4.56 -23.53 -16.78
C ASN A 87 -4.33 -22.58 -15.59
N ASP A 88 -5.12 -21.50 -15.50
CA ASP A 88 -5.03 -20.54 -14.40
C ASP A 88 -5.45 -21.18 -13.08
N PHE A 89 -6.47 -22.04 -13.10
CA PHE A 89 -6.90 -22.75 -11.91
C PHE A 89 -5.84 -23.73 -11.39
N ILE A 90 -5.18 -24.48 -12.29
CA ILE A 90 -4.04 -25.34 -11.91
C ILE A 90 -2.89 -24.51 -11.34
N SER A 91 -2.62 -23.35 -11.93
CA SER A 91 -1.59 -22.42 -11.46
C SER A 91 -1.92 -21.85 -10.07
N LEU A 92 -3.20 -21.60 -9.80
CA LEU A 92 -3.71 -21.15 -8.49
C LEU A 92 -3.47 -22.20 -7.40
N ILE A 93 -3.69 -23.49 -7.70
CA ILE A 93 -3.41 -24.59 -6.79
C ILE A 93 -1.91 -24.68 -6.51
N LYS A 94 -1.07 -24.68 -7.56
CA LYS A 94 0.40 -24.71 -7.41
C LYS A 94 0.92 -23.55 -6.55
N MET A 95 0.34 -22.36 -6.71
CA MET A 95 0.65 -21.18 -5.88
C MET A 95 0.32 -21.42 -4.40
N ASN A 96 -0.88 -21.90 -4.09
CA ASN A 96 -1.28 -22.20 -2.71
C ASN A 96 -0.36 -23.27 -2.09
N LYS A 97 -0.03 -24.33 -2.83
CA LYS A 97 0.93 -25.36 -2.38
C LYS A 97 2.34 -24.83 -2.15
N TYR A 98 2.77 -23.85 -2.94
CA TYR A 98 4.03 -23.16 -2.70
C TYR A 98 4.00 -22.30 -1.43
N ILE A 99 2.88 -21.62 -1.13
CA ILE A 99 2.66 -20.88 0.12
C ILE A 99 2.69 -21.82 1.32
N GLU A 100 1.97 -22.94 1.25
CA GLU A 100 1.96 -23.98 2.28
C GLU A 100 3.38 -24.47 2.58
N LYS A 101 4.17 -24.76 1.54
CA LYS A 101 5.58 -25.16 1.67
C LYS A 101 6.43 -24.10 2.37
N MET A 102 6.26 -22.82 2.03
CA MET A 102 6.98 -21.72 2.71
C MET A 102 6.59 -21.59 4.18
N ALA A 103 5.32 -21.84 4.52
CA ALA A 103 4.84 -21.85 5.89
C ALA A 103 5.12 -23.18 6.64
N ASN A 104 5.78 -24.14 6.00
CA ASN A 104 5.99 -25.49 6.51
C ASN A 104 4.68 -26.20 6.94
N LEU A 105 3.66 -26.02 6.11
CA LEU A 105 2.34 -26.64 6.25
C LEU A 105 2.07 -27.58 5.07
N ASN A 106 1.13 -28.48 5.30
CA ASN A 106 0.52 -29.27 4.25
C ASN A 106 -0.96 -29.48 4.61
N ILE A 107 -1.84 -28.76 3.91
CA ILE A 107 -3.29 -28.74 4.15
C ILE A 107 -4.02 -29.05 2.85
N GLN A 108 -5.23 -29.62 2.91
CA GLN A 108 -6.08 -29.84 1.72
C GLN A 108 -5.44 -30.71 0.60
N ASP A 109 -4.50 -31.60 0.94
CA ASP A 109 -3.82 -32.54 0.02
C ASP A 109 -4.74 -33.65 -0.53
N ASP A 110 -5.92 -33.80 0.03
CA ASP A 110 -6.98 -34.70 -0.41
C ASP A 110 -7.74 -34.14 -1.63
N ILE A 111 -8.03 -32.83 -1.61
CA ILE A 111 -8.80 -32.14 -2.64
C ILE A 111 -7.93 -31.38 -3.65
N TRP A 112 -6.95 -30.58 -3.20
CA TRP A 112 -6.14 -29.69 -4.06
C TRP A 112 -4.77 -30.27 -4.40
N LYS A 113 -4.71 -31.57 -4.71
CA LYS A 113 -3.47 -32.26 -5.06
C LYS A 113 -3.25 -32.29 -6.57
N ILE A 114 -2.05 -31.89 -6.98
CA ILE A 114 -1.56 -32.07 -8.35
C ILE A 114 -0.73 -33.36 -8.40
N ASN A 115 -1.09 -34.29 -9.29
CA ASN A 115 -0.23 -35.39 -9.67
C ASN A 115 0.69 -34.93 -10.80
N ASN A 116 2.00 -34.97 -10.56
CA ASN A 116 3.01 -34.55 -11.55
C ASN A 116 3.14 -35.52 -12.73
N GLU A 117 2.59 -36.74 -12.62
CA GLU A 117 2.56 -37.72 -13.71
C GLU A 117 1.42 -37.47 -14.70
N LEU A 118 0.43 -36.65 -14.32
CA LEU A 118 -0.74 -36.33 -15.15
C LEU A 118 -0.56 -34.97 -15.82
N SER A 119 -1.16 -34.81 -17.00
CA SER A 119 -1.28 -33.49 -17.64
C SER A 119 -2.11 -32.53 -16.78
N ASN A 120 -1.99 -31.21 -17.03
CA ASN A 120 -2.80 -30.22 -16.34
C ASN A 120 -4.32 -30.46 -16.56
N LYS A 121 -4.72 -30.94 -17.74
CA LYS A 121 -6.12 -31.20 -18.09
C LYS A 121 -6.67 -32.40 -17.32
N GLU A 122 -5.89 -33.47 -17.21
CA GLU A 122 -6.27 -34.65 -16.41
C GLU A 122 -6.36 -34.30 -14.92
N ASN A 123 -5.38 -33.54 -14.39
CA ASN A 123 -5.46 -33.02 -13.02
C ASN A 123 -6.73 -32.19 -12.81
N PHE A 124 -7.06 -31.30 -13.74
CA PHE A 124 -8.26 -30.47 -13.66
C PHE A 124 -9.53 -31.30 -13.59
N LEU A 125 -9.69 -32.31 -14.46
CA LEU A 125 -10.84 -33.20 -14.48
C LEU A 125 -10.96 -34.02 -13.19
N LEU A 126 -9.85 -34.54 -12.67
CA LEU A 126 -9.84 -35.25 -11.38
C LEU A 126 -10.30 -34.36 -10.22
N ILE A 127 -9.80 -33.12 -10.18
CA ILE A 127 -10.17 -32.15 -9.16
C ILE A 127 -11.64 -31.76 -9.30
N SER A 128 -12.13 -31.53 -10.52
CA SER A 128 -13.54 -31.26 -10.80
C SER A 128 -14.45 -32.38 -10.30
N ASN A 129 -14.14 -33.63 -10.61
CA ASN A 129 -14.91 -34.78 -10.16
C ASN A 129 -14.95 -34.88 -8.62
N LYS A 130 -13.81 -34.68 -7.96
CA LYS A 130 -13.74 -34.64 -6.49
C LYS A 130 -14.60 -33.52 -5.91
N PHE A 131 -14.52 -32.32 -6.49
CA PHE A 131 -15.28 -31.16 -6.04
C PHE A 131 -16.79 -31.39 -6.17
N LYS A 132 -17.25 -31.92 -7.32
CA LYS A 132 -18.65 -32.29 -7.53
C LYS A 132 -19.12 -33.37 -6.54
N ASN A 133 -18.31 -34.38 -6.25
CA ASN A 133 -18.65 -35.41 -5.26
C ASN A 133 -18.86 -34.82 -3.86
N LYS A 134 -17.99 -33.92 -3.42
CA LYS A 134 -18.16 -33.24 -2.13
C LYS A 134 -19.45 -32.42 -2.07
N ILE A 135 -19.84 -31.76 -3.17
CA ILE A 135 -21.13 -31.06 -3.25
C ILE A 135 -22.31 -32.03 -3.15
N ARG A 136 -22.26 -33.17 -3.85
CA ARG A 136 -23.33 -34.20 -3.81
C ARG A 136 -23.55 -34.75 -2.40
N GLU A 137 -22.48 -34.91 -1.62
CA GLU A 137 -22.53 -35.49 -0.28
C GLU A 137 -23.00 -34.50 0.80
N ALA A 138 -22.82 -33.20 0.59
CA ALA A 138 -23.09 -32.19 1.61
C ALA A 138 -24.59 -31.98 1.87
N ASN A 139 -24.97 -31.73 3.12
CA ASN A 139 -26.33 -31.30 3.47
C ASN A 139 -26.39 -29.83 3.94
N LEU A 140 -25.25 -29.28 4.32
CA LEU A 140 -25.07 -27.88 4.67
C LEU A 140 -23.86 -27.34 3.92
N ILE A 141 -24.05 -26.29 3.12
CA ILE A 141 -22.97 -25.66 2.34
C ILE A 141 -22.88 -24.19 2.72
N THR A 142 -21.68 -23.71 3.07
CA THR A 142 -21.42 -22.27 3.17
C THR A 142 -20.57 -21.80 2.00
N ILE A 143 -20.86 -20.60 1.49
CA ILE A 143 -20.11 -20.01 0.39
C ILE A 143 -19.69 -18.58 0.75
N THR A 144 -18.38 -18.31 0.68
CA THR A 144 -17.82 -16.95 0.75
C THR A 144 -16.88 -16.73 -0.43
N ILE A 145 -17.39 -16.13 -1.50
CA ILE A 145 -16.65 -15.84 -2.75
C ILE A 145 -17.05 -14.46 -3.28
N GLY A 146 -16.32 -13.90 -4.25
CA GLY A 146 -16.57 -12.57 -4.82
C GLY A 146 -15.71 -11.44 -4.23
N GLY A 147 -15.06 -11.67 -3.08
CA GLY A 147 -14.18 -10.69 -2.43
C GLY A 147 -12.96 -10.36 -3.28
N ASN A 148 -12.34 -11.39 -3.87
CA ASN A 148 -11.20 -11.24 -4.77
C ASN A 148 -11.57 -10.45 -6.01
N GLU A 149 -12.70 -10.74 -6.68
CA GLU A 149 -13.19 -10.01 -7.86
C GLU A 149 -13.50 -8.54 -7.53
N PHE A 150 -14.09 -8.28 -6.36
CA PHE A 150 -14.40 -6.93 -5.92
C PHE A 150 -13.14 -6.13 -5.62
N GLN A 151 -12.28 -6.62 -4.70
CA GLN A 151 -11.04 -5.95 -4.26
C GLN A 151 -10.19 -5.54 -5.44
N SER A 152 -10.11 -6.46 -6.38
CA SER A 152 -9.28 -6.32 -7.53
C SER A 152 -9.89 -5.26 -8.47
N SER A 153 -11.20 -5.23 -8.69
CA SER A 153 -11.86 -4.31 -9.63
C SER A 153 -12.10 -2.87 -9.12
N ILE A 154 -11.74 -2.53 -7.87
CA ILE A 154 -12.02 -1.21 -7.29
C ILE A 154 -11.35 -0.08 -8.11
N PRO A 155 -12.08 0.99 -8.51
CA PRO A 155 -11.55 2.10 -9.29
C PRO A 155 -10.75 3.07 -8.40
N LEU A 156 -9.55 2.68 -7.98
CA LEU A 156 -8.71 3.49 -7.06
C LEU A 156 -8.40 4.89 -7.59
N ASP A 157 -8.23 5.04 -8.91
CA ASP A 157 -8.05 6.33 -9.57
C ASP A 157 -9.17 7.30 -9.26
N LEU A 158 -10.40 6.83 -9.43
CA LEU A 158 -11.59 7.64 -9.21
C LEU A 158 -11.78 7.94 -7.73
N ILE A 159 -11.41 7.01 -6.84
CA ILE A 159 -11.34 7.25 -5.38
C ILE A 159 -10.32 8.35 -5.07
N ARG A 160 -9.13 8.31 -5.69
CA ARG A 160 -8.07 9.31 -5.52
C ARG A 160 -8.50 10.67 -6.03
N GLU A 161 -9.07 10.75 -7.25
CA GLU A 161 -9.59 12.00 -7.81
C GLU A 161 -10.67 12.56 -6.89
N PHE A 162 -11.63 11.73 -6.49
CA PHE A 162 -12.68 12.10 -5.55
C PHE A 162 -12.14 12.64 -4.22
N VAL A 163 -11.16 11.96 -3.60
CA VAL A 163 -10.59 12.38 -2.32
C VAL A 163 -9.73 13.63 -2.47
N SER A 164 -8.97 13.77 -3.54
CA SER A 164 -8.04 14.88 -3.74
C SER A 164 -8.71 16.17 -4.22
N GLU A 165 -9.84 16.06 -4.93
CA GLU A 165 -10.58 17.19 -5.49
C GLU A 165 -10.99 18.21 -4.41
N PRO A 166 -10.50 19.47 -4.48
CA PRO A 166 -10.88 20.51 -3.53
C PRO A 166 -12.25 21.14 -3.82
N ASN A 167 -12.73 21.11 -5.08
CA ASN A 167 -14.01 21.72 -5.44
C ASN A 167 -15.19 20.84 -5.02
N TYR A 168 -16.08 21.38 -4.20
CA TYR A 168 -17.24 20.68 -3.66
C TYR A 168 -18.17 20.06 -4.73
N TYR A 169 -18.53 20.81 -5.77
CA TYR A 169 -19.46 20.36 -6.80
C TYR A 169 -18.84 19.30 -7.71
N LYS A 170 -17.57 19.47 -8.07
CA LYS A 170 -16.84 18.45 -8.83
C LYS A 170 -16.65 17.17 -7.99
N GLN A 171 -16.36 17.32 -6.70
CA GLN A 171 -16.27 16.21 -5.76
C GLN A 171 -17.59 15.44 -5.62
N GLN A 172 -18.76 16.11 -5.64
CA GLN A 172 -20.06 15.42 -5.71
C GLN A 172 -20.24 14.61 -7.00
N LYS A 173 -19.92 15.20 -8.17
CA LYS A 173 -20.00 14.50 -9.45
C LYS A 173 -19.11 13.24 -9.45
N LEU A 174 -17.90 13.36 -8.91
CA LEU A 174 -16.97 12.23 -8.75
C LEU A 174 -17.52 11.15 -7.80
N LYS A 175 -18.18 11.54 -6.69
CA LYS A 175 -18.85 10.59 -5.80
C LYS A 175 -19.92 9.77 -6.53
N ILE A 176 -20.77 10.42 -7.34
CA ILE A 176 -21.82 9.76 -8.10
C ILE A 176 -21.22 8.81 -9.14
N ALA A 177 -20.24 9.28 -9.92
CA ALA A 177 -19.54 8.46 -10.90
C ALA A 177 -18.89 7.23 -10.24
N LEU A 178 -18.29 7.41 -9.07
CA LEU A 178 -17.66 6.34 -8.30
C LEU A 178 -18.69 5.30 -7.82
N VAL A 179 -19.81 5.74 -7.26
CA VAL A 179 -20.88 4.82 -6.83
C VAL A 179 -21.44 4.04 -8.01
N ASN A 180 -21.65 4.69 -9.17
CA ASN A 180 -22.13 4.00 -10.37
C ASN A 180 -21.12 2.96 -10.88
N LYS A 181 -19.82 3.31 -10.89
CA LYS A 181 -18.77 2.36 -11.28
C LYS A 181 -18.72 1.13 -10.36
N ILE A 182 -18.89 1.34 -9.06
CA ILE A 182 -18.95 0.25 -8.09
C ILE A 182 -20.17 -0.64 -8.31
N LYS A 183 -21.34 -0.05 -8.60
CA LYS A 183 -22.54 -0.83 -8.96
C LYS A 183 -22.32 -1.69 -10.21
N GLU A 184 -21.68 -1.16 -11.25
CA GLU A 184 -21.34 -1.93 -12.45
C GLU A 184 -20.44 -3.14 -12.13
N ILE A 185 -19.42 -2.94 -11.29
CA ILE A 185 -18.52 -4.02 -10.84
C ILE A 185 -19.30 -5.09 -10.09
N ILE A 186 -20.13 -4.66 -9.13
CA ILE A 186 -20.94 -5.55 -8.29
C ILE A 186 -21.92 -6.37 -9.16
N LEU A 187 -22.53 -5.76 -10.18
CA LEU A 187 -23.45 -6.46 -11.08
C LEU A 187 -22.75 -7.61 -11.82
N LYS A 188 -21.50 -7.43 -12.24
CA LYS A 188 -20.74 -8.51 -12.90
C LYS A 188 -20.47 -9.66 -11.95
N ILE A 189 -20.02 -9.35 -10.73
CA ILE A 189 -19.75 -10.35 -9.68
C ILE A 189 -21.04 -11.11 -9.34
N LYS A 190 -22.17 -10.40 -9.28
CA LYS A 190 -23.49 -10.97 -9.02
C LYS A 190 -23.83 -12.08 -10.02
N LEU A 191 -23.63 -11.84 -11.32
CA LEU A 191 -23.97 -12.81 -12.37
C LEU A 191 -23.14 -14.10 -12.25
N ASP A 192 -21.83 -13.99 -12.05
CA ASP A 192 -20.94 -15.16 -11.91
C ASP A 192 -21.27 -15.95 -10.64
N TYR A 193 -21.62 -15.27 -9.55
CA TYR A 193 -21.98 -15.91 -8.29
C TYR A 193 -23.37 -16.59 -8.37
N ILE A 194 -24.36 -15.96 -9.02
CA ILE A 194 -25.66 -16.62 -9.28
C ILE A 194 -25.45 -17.92 -10.07
N LYS A 195 -24.62 -17.86 -11.12
CA LYS A 195 -24.29 -19.04 -11.94
C LYS A 195 -23.70 -20.16 -11.07
N LEU A 196 -22.74 -19.82 -10.20
CA LEU A 196 -22.11 -20.76 -9.28
C LEU A 196 -23.13 -21.46 -8.38
N VAL A 197 -23.99 -20.69 -7.71
CA VAL A 197 -24.97 -21.27 -6.78
C VAL A 197 -25.99 -22.14 -7.51
N LYS A 198 -26.41 -21.75 -8.73
CA LYS A 198 -27.30 -22.56 -9.56
C LYS A 198 -26.65 -23.88 -9.99
N LEU A 199 -25.37 -23.87 -10.36
CA LEU A 199 -24.63 -25.09 -10.68
C LEU A 199 -24.51 -26.04 -9.47
N ILE A 200 -24.24 -25.49 -8.27
CA ILE A 200 -24.24 -26.28 -7.02
C ILE A 200 -25.63 -26.87 -6.76
N ARG A 201 -26.70 -26.08 -6.91
CA ARG A 201 -28.09 -26.53 -6.73
C ARG A 201 -28.46 -27.65 -7.71
N ASN A 202 -28.01 -27.57 -8.96
CA ASN A 202 -28.24 -28.60 -9.95
C ASN A 202 -27.59 -29.94 -9.57
N ILE A 203 -26.44 -29.89 -8.90
CA ILE A 203 -25.73 -31.09 -8.41
C ILE A 203 -26.38 -31.62 -7.13
N ASN A 204 -26.85 -30.74 -6.25
CA ASN A 204 -27.47 -31.10 -4.98
C ASN A 204 -28.63 -30.15 -4.63
N PRO A 205 -29.87 -30.47 -5.06
CA PRO A 205 -31.03 -29.59 -4.88
C PRO A 205 -31.47 -29.46 -3.41
N GLU A 206 -31.22 -30.49 -2.60
CA GLU A 206 -31.67 -30.56 -1.20
C GLU A 206 -30.75 -29.86 -0.20
N SER A 207 -29.52 -29.53 -0.62
CA SER A 207 -28.54 -28.88 0.26
C SER A 207 -29.02 -27.52 0.77
N LYS A 208 -28.82 -27.27 2.08
CA LYS A 208 -29.00 -25.94 2.66
C LYS A 208 -27.77 -25.10 2.34
N ILE A 209 -27.91 -24.17 1.40
CA ILE A 209 -26.82 -23.27 0.97
C ILE A 209 -26.92 -21.94 1.71
N ILE A 210 -25.85 -21.53 2.38
CA ILE A 210 -25.73 -20.25 3.10
C ILE A 210 -24.64 -19.41 2.44
N LEU A 211 -25.01 -18.23 1.95
CA LEU A 211 -24.09 -17.24 1.40
C LEU A 211 -23.71 -16.25 2.51
N LEU A 212 -22.41 -16.02 2.71
CA LEU A 212 -21.91 -15.06 3.69
C LEU A 212 -21.34 -13.83 2.97
N ASN A 213 -21.52 -12.65 3.56
CA ASN A 213 -20.78 -11.46 3.14
C ASN A 213 -19.36 -11.45 3.75
N TYR A 214 -18.62 -10.35 3.56
CA TYR A 214 -17.25 -10.17 4.06
C TYR A 214 -17.19 -9.15 5.19
N PRO A 215 -16.25 -9.29 6.15
CA PRO A 215 -15.83 -8.17 6.95
C PRO A 215 -15.14 -7.14 6.05
N LEU A 216 -15.31 -5.85 6.36
CA LEU A 216 -14.72 -4.78 5.56
C LEU A 216 -13.17 -4.85 5.62
N PRO A 217 -12.46 -4.93 4.48
CA PRO A 217 -11.01 -5.13 4.44
C PRO A 217 -10.26 -3.92 5.01
N PHE A 218 -9.04 -4.12 5.55
CA PHE A 218 -8.20 -3.05 6.12
C PHE A 218 -8.92 -2.19 7.19
N LEU A 219 -9.88 -2.78 7.92
CA LEU A 219 -10.75 -2.07 8.86
C LEU A 219 -10.02 -1.12 9.83
N PRO A 220 -8.87 -1.49 10.43
CA PRO A 220 -8.14 -0.59 11.31
C PRO A 220 -7.69 0.70 10.62
N ILE A 221 -7.26 0.63 9.36
CA ILE A 221 -6.87 1.79 8.56
C ILE A 221 -8.09 2.53 8.03
N LEU A 222 -9.08 1.82 7.48
CA LEU A 222 -10.30 2.44 6.94
C LEU A 222 -11.03 3.27 7.98
N LYS A 223 -11.13 2.81 9.22
CA LYS A 223 -11.74 3.58 10.32
C LYS A 223 -11.05 4.93 10.53
N LYS A 224 -9.72 4.95 10.45
CA LYS A 224 -8.93 6.18 10.62
C LYS A 224 -9.05 7.08 9.39
N TYR A 225 -9.04 6.49 8.20
CA TYR A 225 -9.19 7.20 6.96
C TYR A 225 -10.57 7.86 6.85
N ASP A 226 -11.64 7.13 7.19
CA ASP A 226 -13.01 7.65 7.26
C ASP A 226 -13.12 8.89 8.17
N PHE A 227 -12.48 8.84 9.34
CA PHE A 227 -12.45 9.99 10.25
C PHE A 227 -11.76 11.21 9.63
N GLU A 228 -10.60 11.03 8.98
CA GLU A 228 -9.89 12.14 8.33
C GLU A 228 -10.66 12.70 7.12
N LEU A 229 -11.29 11.85 6.32
CA LEU A 229 -12.13 12.27 5.20
C LEU A 229 -13.34 13.09 5.66
N LYS A 230 -14.03 12.64 6.73
CA LYS A 230 -15.14 13.37 7.36
C LYS A 230 -14.70 14.74 7.88
N ARG A 231 -13.50 14.85 8.44
CA ARG A 231 -12.91 16.14 8.85
C ARG A 231 -12.61 17.05 7.66
N LYS A 232 -12.15 16.48 6.53
CA LYS A 232 -11.86 17.25 5.31
C LYS A 232 -13.15 17.83 4.71
N ASN A 233 -14.20 17.03 4.58
CA ASN A 233 -15.48 17.49 4.06
C ASN A 233 -16.65 16.59 4.52
N PHE A 234 -17.26 16.94 5.65
CA PHE A 234 -18.31 16.13 6.27
C PHE A 234 -19.49 15.87 5.33
N LYS A 235 -19.99 16.90 4.63
CA LYS A 235 -21.15 16.79 3.72
C LYS A 235 -20.95 15.75 2.62
N ILE A 236 -19.71 15.61 2.14
CA ILE A 236 -19.37 14.66 1.09
C ILE A 236 -19.11 13.25 1.64
N PHE A 237 -18.31 13.16 2.71
CA PHE A 237 -17.74 11.88 3.16
C PHE A 237 -18.51 11.19 4.28
N ASN A 238 -19.54 11.81 4.89
CA ASN A 238 -20.21 11.27 6.08
C ASN A 238 -20.69 9.81 5.93
N ASN A 239 -21.17 9.43 4.74
CA ASN A 239 -21.67 8.09 4.46
C ASN A 239 -20.87 7.35 3.38
N PHE A 240 -19.67 7.81 3.04
CA PHE A 240 -18.92 7.26 1.91
C PHE A 240 -18.57 5.78 2.11
N ILE A 241 -17.88 5.45 3.21
CA ILE A 241 -17.50 4.06 3.52
C ILE A 241 -18.74 3.17 3.74
N ASP A 242 -19.80 3.76 4.31
CA ASP A 242 -21.04 3.06 4.63
C ASP A 242 -21.73 2.59 3.35
N LYS A 243 -21.83 3.48 2.37
CA LYS A 243 -22.42 3.16 1.06
C LYS A 243 -21.67 2.02 0.36
N PHE A 244 -20.35 1.98 0.47
CA PHE A 244 -19.54 0.89 -0.11
C PHE A 244 -19.81 -0.45 0.58
N SER A 245 -19.88 -0.45 1.92
CA SER A 245 -20.16 -1.65 2.69
C SER A 245 -21.58 -2.17 2.49
N GLU A 246 -22.57 -1.27 2.35
CA GLU A 246 -23.97 -1.59 2.05
C GLU A 246 -24.08 -2.28 0.69
N LEU A 247 -23.56 -1.65 -0.38
CA LEU A 247 -23.63 -2.20 -1.73
C LEU A 247 -23.08 -3.62 -1.84
N GLY A 248 -21.98 -3.92 -1.14
CA GLY A 248 -21.39 -5.26 -1.10
C GLY A 248 -22.18 -6.27 -0.26
N SER A 249 -22.95 -5.83 0.73
CA SER A 249 -23.80 -6.74 1.54
C SER A 249 -25.15 -7.00 0.87
N ASP A 250 -25.73 -5.96 0.27
CA ASP A 250 -27.02 -6.02 -0.41
C ASP A 250 -26.97 -7.01 -1.59
N VAL A 251 -25.88 -7.00 -2.37
CA VAL A 251 -25.73 -7.93 -3.50
C VAL A 251 -25.74 -9.40 -3.07
N ILE A 252 -25.14 -9.76 -1.94
CA ILE A 252 -25.14 -11.15 -1.46
C ILE A 252 -26.54 -11.56 -1.02
N SER A 253 -27.29 -10.65 -0.39
CA SER A 253 -28.69 -10.87 -0.05
C SER A 253 -29.55 -11.06 -1.31
N GLU A 254 -29.33 -10.27 -2.36
CA GLU A 254 -30.03 -10.42 -3.64
C GLU A 254 -29.73 -11.77 -4.30
N ILE A 255 -28.46 -12.18 -4.35
CA ILE A 255 -28.04 -13.48 -4.90
C ILE A 255 -28.73 -14.62 -4.12
N ALA A 256 -28.77 -14.53 -2.79
CA ALA A 256 -29.40 -15.54 -1.96
C ALA A 256 -30.89 -15.70 -2.32
N ASN A 257 -31.62 -14.58 -2.44
CA ASN A 257 -33.03 -14.60 -2.82
C ASN A 257 -33.23 -15.20 -4.23
N GLU A 258 -32.44 -14.78 -5.22
CA GLU A 258 -32.56 -15.25 -6.61
C GLU A 258 -32.17 -16.74 -6.81
N THR A 259 -31.50 -17.34 -5.84
CA THR A 259 -30.99 -18.72 -5.91
C THR A 259 -31.62 -19.65 -4.87
N ASN A 260 -32.66 -19.18 -4.16
CA ASN A 260 -33.32 -19.88 -3.06
C ASN A 260 -32.33 -20.35 -1.98
N SER A 261 -31.35 -19.50 -1.65
CA SER A 261 -30.32 -19.73 -0.65
C SER A 261 -30.53 -18.85 0.58
N PHE A 262 -29.86 -19.16 1.67
CA PHE A 262 -29.87 -18.35 2.88
C PHE A 262 -28.78 -17.29 2.83
N TYR A 263 -29.05 -16.09 3.37
CA TYR A 263 -28.05 -15.04 3.52
C TYR A 263 -27.69 -14.84 5.00
N CYS A 264 -26.41 -15.00 5.33
CA CYS A 264 -25.86 -14.73 6.66
C CYS A 264 -24.98 -13.48 6.63
N ASN A 265 -25.43 -12.39 7.27
CA ASN A 265 -24.61 -11.20 7.46
C ASN A 265 -23.66 -11.37 8.66
N ILE A 266 -22.38 -11.57 8.38
CA ILE A 266 -21.33 -11.75 9.38
C ILE A 266 -20.68 -10.42 9.82
N PHE A 267 -20.95 -9.33 9.12
CA PHE A 267 -20.33 -8.04 9.37
C PHE A 267 -21.27 -7.05 10.08
N ASN A 268 -21.30 -7.12 11.40
CA ASN A 268 -21.87 -6.04 12.21
C ASN A 268 -20.89 -4.86 12.32
N LYS A 269 -21.04 -3.85 11.46
CA LYS A 269 -20.15 -2.69 11.41
C LYS A 269 -19.86 -2.07 12.78
N LYS A 270 -20.87 -1.83 13.62
CA LYS A 270 -20.70 -1.20 14.94
C LYS A 270 -19.79 -2.05 15.85
N PHE A 271 -20.01 -3.36 15.88
CA PHE A 271 -19.19 -4.30 16.65
C PHE A 271 -17.76 -4.37 16.09
N TRP A 272 -17.63 -4.62 14.80
CA TRP A 272 -16.34 -4.78 14.12
C TRP A 272 -15.50 -3.50 14.20
N PHE A 273 -16.07 -2.30 14.03
CA PHE A 273 -15.36 -1.03 14.21
C PHE A 273 -14.90 -0.81 15.65
N LYS A 274 -15.68 -1.24 16.65
CA LYS A 274 -15.32 -1.13 18.07
C LYS A 274 -14.16 -2.07 18.42
N LYS A 275 -14.13 -3.26 17.82
CA LYS A 275 -13.19 -4.34 18.12
C LYS A 275 -12.11 -4.56 17.04
N SER A 276 -11.96 -3.64 16.08
CA SER A 276 -11.10 -3.82 14.91
C SER A 276 -9.64 -4.15 15.23
N LYS A 277 -9.10 -3.66 16.35
CA LYS A 277 -7.75 -3.96 16.82
C LYS A 277 -7.53 -5.42 17.25
N ILE A 278 -8.60 -6.13 17.56
CA ILE A 278 -8.59 -7.52 18.03
C ILE A 278 -9.02 -8.43 16.88
N LEU A 279 -10.07 -8.06 16.15
CA LEU A 279 -10.65 -8.87 15.06
C LEU A 279 -9.83 -8.85 13.77
N PHE A 280 -8.85 -7.95 13.65
CA PHE A 280 -7.84 -7.96 12.59
C PHE A 280 -6.46 -8.09 13.23
N SER A 281 -5.65 -9.03 12.74
CA SER A 281 -4.30 -9.30 13.22
C SER A 281 -3.29 -8.29 12.66
N ASN A 282 -3.66 -7.56 11.62
CA ASN A 282 -2.82 -6.57 10.97
C ASN A 282 -3.64 -5.37 10.51
N ALA A 283 -3.06 -4.19 10.56
CA ALA A 283 -3.66 -2.99 10.00
C ALA A 283 -3.60 -2.94 8.46
N PHE A 284 -2.60 -3.59 7.88
CA PHE A 284 -2.30 -3.64 6.45
C PHE A 284 -2.72 -4.96 5.79
N ASP A 285 -3.49 -5.79 6.50
CA ASP A 285 -4.09 -7.00 5.96
C ASP A 285 -5.60 -6.83 5.84
N PHE A 286 -6.18 -7.53 4.88
CA PHE A 286 -7.61 -7.61 4.65
C PHE A 286 -8.26 -8.81 5.35
N HIS A 287 -7.46 -9.75 5.88
CA HIS A 287 -7.96 -10.93 6.57
C HIS A 287 -8.27 -10.66 8.05
N PRO A 288 -9.30 -11.33 8.60
CA PRO A 288 -9.56 -11.37 10.04
C PRO A 288 -8.39 -12.00 10.81
N SER A 289 -8.25 -11.63 12.08
CA SER A 289 -7.48 -12.43 13.03
C SER A 289 -8.22 -13.73 13.34
N ILE A 290 -7.57 -14.61 14.12
CA ILE A 290 -8.23 -15.76 14.73
C ILE A 290 -9.53 -15.34 15.44
N TYR A 291 -9.49 -14.27 16.26
CA TYR A 291 -10.69 -13.76 16.91
C TYR A 291 -11.76 -13.25 15.94
N GLY A 292 -11.33 -12.71 14.80
CA GLY A 292 -12.23 -12.36 13.71
C GLY A 292 -12.92 -13.58 13.12
N TYR A 293 -12.18 -14.65 12.81
CA TYR A 293 -12.76 -15.91 12.32
C TYR A 293 -13.71 -16.56 13.34
N MET A 294 -13.40 -16.49 14.62
CA MET A 294 -14.29 -16.96 15.69
C MET A 294 -15.60 -16.17 15.75
N GLU A 295 -15.53 -14.86 15.54
CA GLU A 295 -16.72 -14.02 15.47
C GLU A 295 -17.59 -14.35 14.25
N ILE A 296 -16.97 -14.62 13.08
CA ILE A 296 -17.68 -15.09 11.88
C ILE A 296 -18.40 -16.41 12.18
N ALA A 297 -17.69 -17.37 12.77
CA ALA A 297 -18.25 -18.66 13.15
C ALA A 297 -19.41 -18.54 14.13
N ARG A 298 -19.32 -17.62 15.09
CA ARG A 298 -20.38 -17.34 16.07
C ARG A 298 -21.63 -16.77 15.40
N GLU A 299 -21.48 -15.82 14.48
CA GLU A 299 -22.62 -15.26 13.74
C GLU A 299 -23.27 -16.31 12.82
N LEU A 300 -22.46 -17.14 12.15
CA LEU A 300 -22.95 -18.27 11.35
C LEU A 300 -23.72 -19.27 12.21
N PHE A 301 -23.21 -19.64 13.38
CA PHE A 301 -23.88 -20.53 14.31
C PHE A 301 -25.23 -19.97 14.79
N ASN A 302 -25.24 -18.71 15.23
CA ASN A 302 -26.48 -18.03 15.61
C ASN A 302 -27.50 -18.04 14.48
N PHE A 303 -27.05 -17.78 13.25
CA PHE A 303 -27.88 -17.80 12.07
C PHE A 303 -28.47 -19.20 11.80
N CYS A 304 -27.64 -20.25 11.83
CA CYS A 304 -28.09 -21.61 11.57
C CYS A 304 -29.11 -22.10 12.60
N ILE A 305 -28.91 -21.80 13.88
CA ILE A 305 -29.86 -22.18 14.94
C ILE A 305 -31.17 -21.39 14.80
N LYS A 306 -31.10 -20.06 14.59
CA LYS A 306 -32.30 -19.22 14.42
C LYS A 306 -33.16 -19.66 13.24
N ASN A 307 -32.54 -20.13 12.16
CA ASN A 307 -33.23 -20.56 10.94
C ASN A 307 -33.42 -22.08 10.86
N ARG A 308 -33.14 -22.84 11.93
CA ARG A 308 -33.33 -24.31 12.01
C ARG A 308 -32.61 -25.09 10.88
N LEU A 309 -31.41 -24.66 10.49
CA LEU A 309 -30.69 -25.23 9.35
C LEU A 309 -29.90 -26.51 9.66
N ILE A 310 -29.70 -26.82 10.94
CA ILE A 310 -28.87 -27.96 11.38
C ILE A 310 -29.74 -29.09 11.93
N ASN A 311 -30.73 -28.75 12.77
CA ASN A 311 -31.72 -29.70 13.27
C ASN A 311 -32.99 -28.93 13.60
N GLU A 312 -34.11 -29.34 13.00
CA GLU A 312 -35.41 -28.67 13.09
C GLU A 312 -36.01 -28.69 14.50
N GLU A 313 -35.62 -29.67 15.32
CA GLU A 313 -36.05 -29.82 16.71
C GLU A 313 -35.31 -28.86 17.66
N LEU A 314 -34.21 -28.26 17.23
CA LEU A 314 -33.47 -27.29 18.04
C LEU A 314 -34.22 -25.97 18.09
N ASN A 315 -34.98 -25.75 19.15
CA ASN A 315 -35.64 -24.47 19.39
C ASN A 315 -34.66 -23.43 19.95
N TYR A 316 -34.83 -22.19 19.48
CA TYR A 316 -34.16 -21.01 20.02
C TYR A 316 -34.77 -20.64 21.39
N ASP A 317 -34.44 -21.41 22.42
CA ASP A 317 -35.04 -21.30 23.75
C ASP A 317 -34.17 -20.51 24.75
N LEU A 318 -34.62 -20.45 26.01
CA LEU A 318 -33.88 -19.82 27.10
C LEU A 318 -32.55 -20.54 27.41
N LYS A 319 -32.46 -21.87 27.18
CA LYS A 319 -31.22 -22.64 27.38
C LYS A 319 -30.17 -22.25 26.34
N PHE A 320 -30.56 -22.03 25.10
CA PHE A 320 -29.70 -21.50 24.04
C PHE A 320 -29.12 -20.12 24.40
N LYS A 321 -29.98 -19.18 24.83
CA LYS A 321 -29.54 -17.84 25.26
C LYS A 321 -28.55 -17.89 26.44
N LYS A 322 -28.78 -18.79 27.41
CA LYS A 322 -27.86 -19.01 28.54
C LYS A 322 -26.52 -19.59 28.08
N TRP A 323 -26.53 -20.61 27.22
CA TRP A 323 -25.31 -21.22 26.66
C TRP A 323 -24.48 -20.21 25.86
N LEU A 324 -25.12 -19.39 25.03
CA LEU A 324 -24.47 -18.34 24.27
C LEU A 324 -23.78 -17.31 25.15
N ASN A 325 -24.47 -16.82 26.19
CA ASN A 325 -23.91 -15.82 27.10
C ASN A 325 -22.73 -16.39 27.91
N PHE A 326 -22.83 -17.63 28.36
CA PHE A 326 -21.77 -18.31 29.11
C PHE A 326 -20.52 -18.57 28.25
N ASN A 327 -20.71 -19.07 27.04
CA ASN A 327 -19.60 -19.44 26.18
C ASN A 327 -18.97 -18.25 25.43
N ARG A 328 -19.61 -17.08 25.45
CA ARG A 328 -19.08 -15.86 24.80
C ARG A 328 -17.66 -15.52 25.24
N ASN A 329 -17.28 -15.83 26.48
CA ASN A 329 -15.91 -15.61 26.99
C ASN A 329 -15.01 -16.85 26.81
N ILE A 330 -15.57 -18.07 26.87
CA ILE A 330 -14.82 -19.34 26.76
C ILE A 330 -14.19 -19.51 25.37
N PHE A 331 -14.87 -19.04 24.31
CA PHE A 331 -14.32 -19.10 22.96
C PHE A 331 -12.98 -18.35 22.86
N PHE A 332 -12.82 -17.19 23.49
CA PHE A 332 -11.60 -16.38 23.35
C PHE A 332 -10.34 -16.97 24.01
N HIS A 333 -10.42 -18.07 24.75
CA HIS A 333 -9.32 -18.56 25.61
C HIS A 333 -8.79 -19.98 25.29
N LYS A 334 -9.27 -20.65 24.23
CA LYS A 334 -8.84 -22.03 23.94
C LYS A 334 -7.71 -22.09 22.91
N SER A 335 -6.67 -22.86 23.21
CA SER A 335 -5.64 -23.24 22.24
C SER A 335 -6.22 -24.18 21.18
N MET A 336 -5.97 -23.90 19.91
CA MET A 336 -6.20 -24.81 18.79
C MET A 336 -4.85 -25.18 18.17
N PHE A 337 -4.74 -26.39 17.62
CA PHE A 337 -3.46 -26.93 17.13
C PHE A 337 -3.59 -27.39 15.68
N LEU A 338 -2.72 -26.86 14.82
CA LEU A 338 -2.48 -27.44 13.51
C LEU A 338 -1.54 -28.66 13.67
N LYS A 339 -2.00 -29.84 13.23
CA LYS A 339 -1.20 -31.07 13.22
C LYS A 339 -0.41 -31.16 11.92
N ASN A 340 0.92 -31.10 11.99
CA ASN A 340 1.81 -31.52 10.91
C ASN A 340 2.28 -32.98 11.19
N LYS A 341 2.62 -33.75 10.15
CA LYS A 341 2.99 -35.18 10.23
C LYS A 341 4.04 -35.50 11.31
N ASN A 342 4.86 -34.54 11.77
CA ASN A 342 5.85 -34.73 12.85
C ASN A 342 5.94 -33.62 13.94
N LYS A 343 5.08 -32.59 13.97
CA LYS A 343 5.10 -31.53 15.01
C LYS A 343 3.71 -30.90 15.23
N TYR A 344 3.37 -30.64 16.48
CA TYR A 344 2.34 -29.64 16.83
C TYR A 344 2.96 -28.26 16.62
N LEU A 345 2.41 -27.46 15.72
CA LEU A 345 2.71 -26.03 15.72
C LEU A 345 1.90 -25.40 16.86
N ASN A 346 2.52 -25.25 18.03
CA ASN A 346 2.03 -24.33 19.06
C ASN A 346 2.23 -22.91 18.54
N ILE A 347 1.30 -22.46 17.70
CA ILE A 347 1.22 -21.05 17.36
C ILE A 347 0.55 -20.39 18.55
N ASP A 348 1.35 -19.78 19.42
CA ASP A 348 0.82 -18.80 20.35
C ASP A 348 0.39 -17.60 19.50
N PRO A 349 -0.92 -17.34 19.35
CA PRO A 349 -1.38 -16.25 18.51
C PRO A 349 -1.09 -14.86 19.10
N PHE A 350 -0.46 -14.80 20.28
CA PHE A 350 -0.27 -13.58 21.07
C PHE A 350 1.19 -13.18 21.30
N SER A 351 2.18 -14.04 21.05
CA SER A 351 3.60 -13.70 21.22
C SER A 351 4.25 -13.27 19.89
N ASN A 352 4.62 -11.98 19.81
CA ASN A 352 5.40 -11.33 18.76
C ASN A 352 5.25 -11.88 17.32
N ILE A 353 4.23 -11.34 16.65
CA ILE A 353 3.77 -11.71 15.31
C ILE A 353 4.75 -11.18 14.26
N GLU A 354 5.64 -12.05 13.76
CA GLU A 354 6.20 -11.86 12.43
C GLU A 354 5.05 -11.81 11.41
N ASN A 355 5.05 -10.78 10.56
CA ASN A 355 4.07 -10.66 9.50
C ASN A 355 4.55 -11.41 8.25
N ASN A 356 4.04 -12.63 8.07
CA ASN A 356 4.39 -13.55 6.99
C ASN A 356 3.56 -13.37 5.72
N VAL A 357 2.87 -12.22 5.57
CA VAL A 357 2.22 -11.82 4.30
C VAL A 357 3.20 -11.81 3.11
N VAL A 358 4.50 -11.75 3.35
CA VAL A 358 5.51 -11.88 2.30
C VAL A 358 5.42 -13.22 1.53
N PHE A 359 4.93 -14.30 2.15
CA PHE A 359 4.83 -15.60 1.48
C PHE A 359 3.86 -15.58 0.30
N ILE A 360 2.68 -14.96 0.47
CA ILE A 360 1.73 -14.79 -0.65
C ILE A 360 2.32 -13.89 -1.74
N LEU A 361 3.05 -12.83 -1.38
CA LEU A 361 3.74 -11.96 -2.33
C LEU A 361 4.81 -12.72 -3.13
N ARG A 362 5.63 -13.55 -2.47
CA ARG A 362 6.66 -14.40 -3.10
C ARG A 362 6.04 -15.42 -4.04
N ALA A 363 4.96 -16.07 -3.62
CA ALA A 363 4.26 -17.05 -4.44
C ALA A 363 3.70 -16.43 -5.73
N TRP A 364 3.13 -15.22 -5.64
CA TRP A 364 2.67 -14.48 -6.81
C TRP A 364 3.78 -14.13 -7.80
N THR A 365 4.99 -13.88 -7.31
CA THR A 365 6.11 -13.54 -8.19
C THR A 365 6.76 -14.73 -8.90
N GLN A 366 6.55 -15.96 -8.42
CA GLN A 366 7.09 -17.20 -9.00
C GLN A 366 6.18 -17.80 -10.06
N ASN A 367 4.88 -17.47 -10.04
CA ASN A 367 3.94 -18.01 -11.00
C ASN A 367 4.09 -17.26 -12.34
N ASN A 368 4.59 -17.96 -13.37
CA ASN A 368 4.85 -17.38 -14.70
C ASN A 368 3.59 -16.80 -15.36
N ASN A 369 2.40 -17.27 -14.98
CA ASN A 369 1.12 -16.63 -15.26
C ASN A 369 0.89 -15.45 -14.29
N SER A 370 1.78 -14.46 -14.36
CA SER A 370 1.80 -13.27 -13.50
C SER A 370 0.58 -12.34 -13.65
N SER A 371 -0.44 -12.74 -14.42
CA SER A 371 -1.75 -12.08 -14.53
C SER A 371 -2.52 -12.04 -13.20
N ASN A 372 -2.21 -12.96 -12.27
CA ASN A 372 -2.91 -13.10 -10.98
C ASN A 372 -2.27 -12.35 -9.81
N ASN A 373 -1.11 -11.69 -9.95
CA ASN A 373 -0.65 -10.77 -8.91
C ASN A 373 -1.43 -9.47 -9.10
N PRO A 374 -2.39 -9.13 -8.22
CA PRO A 374 -3.05 -7.86 -8.32
C PRO A 374 -1.95 -6.78 -8.27
N TYR A 375 -1.24 -6.59 -7.17
CA TYR A 375 -0.24 -5.52 -6.92
C TYR A 375 0.71 -5.14 -8.07
N ILE A 376 1.33 -6.10 -8.76
CA ILE A 376 2.26 -5.82 -9.87
C ILE A 376 1.51 -5.31 -11.10
N ARG A 377 0.35 -5.89 -11.37
CA ARG A 377 -0.47 -5.51 -12.51
C ARG A 377 -1.12 -4.13 -12.30
N LEU A 378 -1.40 -3.79 -11.04
CA LEU A 378 -1.87 -2.47 -10.60
C LEU A 378 -0.82 -1.41 -10.94
N PHE A 379 0.43 -1.70 -10.56
CA PHE A 379 1.58 -0.86 -10.87
C PHE A 379 1.70 -0.59 -12.38
N ARG A 380 1.55 -1.65 -13.19
CA ARG A 380 1.65 -1.60 -14.65
C ARG A 380 0.56 -0.73 -15.29
N GLU A 381 -0.69 -0.93 -14.90
CA GLU A 381 -1.84 -0.18 -15.45
C GLU A 381 -1.82 1.29 -15.02
N GLU A 382 -1.45 1.59 -13.77
CA GLU A 382 -1.24 2.97 -13.32
C GLU A 382 -0.14 3.68 -14.11
N LEU A 383 0.99 3.00 -14.32
CA LEU A 383 2.08 3.53 -15.14
C LEU A 383 1.56 3.85 -16.54
N ARG A 384 0.90 2.90 -17.20
CA ARG A 384 0.37 3.08 -18.57
C ARG A 384 -0.67 4.20 -18.67
N LYS A 385 -1.65 4.24 -17.77
CA LYS A 385 -2.74 5.24 -17.78
C LYS A 385 -2.23 6.64 -17.52
N THR A 386 -1.38 6.80 -16.52
CA THR A 386 -0.80 8.10 -16.19
C THR A 386 0.22 8.56 -17.24
N TRP A 387 0.84 7.60 -17.95
CA TRP A 387 1.76 7.87 -19.05
C TRP A 387 1.05 8.35 -20.34
N ASN A 388 -0.04 7.69 -20.72
CA ASN A 388 -0.66 7.88 -22.04
C ASN A 388 -1.58 9.10 -22.17
N ASN A 389 -1.93 9.78 -21.07
CA ASN A 389 -2.67 11.06 -21.07
C ASN A 389 -3.95 11.14 -21.96
N GLN A 390 -4.54 9.99 -22.31
CA GLN A 390 -5.89 9.92 -22.88
C GLN A 390 -6.82 9.28 -21.86
N ARG A 391 -7.73 10.10 -21.35
CA ARG A 391 -8.94 9.63 -20.67
C ARG A 391 -9.77 8.84 -21.68
N SER A 392 -9.75 7.52 -21.57
CA SER A 392 -10.78 6.64 -22.13
C SER A 392 -11.01 5.47 -21.18
N TYR A 393 -12.15 5.54 -20.49
CA TYR A 393 -12.66 4.50 -19.61
C TYR A 393 -13.29 3.40 -20.48
N PHE A 394 -12.72 2.20 -20.61
CA PHE A 394 -13.47 0.96 -20.92
C PHE A 394 -12.69 -0.30 -20.46
N ILE A 395 -13.11 -0.99 -19.38
CA ILE A 395 -13.84 -2.29 -19.21
C ILE A 395 -13.05 -3.58 -19.62
N ALA A 396 -13.02 -4.63 -18.76
CA ALA A 396 -13.72 -5.91 -19.01
C ALA A 396 -13.15 -7.18 -18.35
N ASN A 397 -11.84 -7.35 -18.15
CA ASN A 397 -11.30 -8.70 -17.91
C ASN A 397 -10.66 -8.89 -16.53
N LYS A 398 -10.63 -10.17 -16.10
CA LYS A 398 -9.91 -10.80 -14.96
C LYS A 398 -8.49 -10.28 -14.75
N GLU A 399 -7.99 -9.75 -15.83
CA GLU A 399 -6.90 -8.86 -15.95
C GLU A 399 -7.36 -7.37 -15.88
N ASN A 400 -7.72 -6.72 -14.76
CA ASN A 400 -7.49 -5.25 -14.58
C ASN A 400 -7.81 -4.77 -13.17
N TYR A 401 -6.77 -4.59 -12.35
CA TYR A 401 -6.93 -4.29 -10.93
C TYR A 401 -6.10 -3.03 -10.56
N LEU A 402 -6.32 -2.30 -9.43
CA LEU A 402 -5.38 -1.27 -8.90
C LEU A 402 -5.15 -1.27 -7.33
N SER A 403 -3.92 -0.99 -6.77
CA SER A 403 -3.51 -0.95 -5.30
C SER A 403 -2.42 0.10 -5.00
N SER A 404 -1.97 0.17 -3.72
CA SER A 404 -0.79 0.88 -3.14
C SER A 404 0.43 1.13 -4.04
N THR A 405 0.66 0.31 -5.05
CA THR A 405 1.61 0.54 -6.14
C THR A 405 1.37 1.85 -6.89
N VAL A 406 0.13 2.37 -6.96
CA VAL A 406 -0.23 3.72 -7.45
C VAL A 406 0.59 4.82 -6.78
N LEU A 407 0.83 4.73 -5.46
CA LEU A 407 1.57 5.76 -4.74
C LEU A 407 3.05 5.80 -5.15
N VAL A 408 3.67 4.63 -5.34
CA VAL A 408 5.08 4.55 -5.78
C VAL A 408 5.22 5.02 -7.23
N VAL A 409 4.28 4.63 -8.09
CA VAL A 409 4.19 5.11 -9.47
C VAL A 409 4.02 6.62 -9.51
N ASP A 410 3.12 7.20 -8.72
CA ASP A 410 2.92 8.64 -8.66
C ASP A 410 4.19 9.39 -8.28
N TYR A 411 5.00 8.86 -7.36
CA TYR A 411 6.28 9.48 -6.99
C TYR A 411 7.33 9.36 -8.10
N ILE A 412 7.42 8.22 -8.78
CA ILE A 412 8.30 8.05 -9.96
C ILE A 412 7.85 9.00 -11.08
N LEU A 413 6.54 9.13 -11.30
CA LEU A 413 5.97 10.01 -12.30
C LEU A 413 6.06 11.49 -11.93
N LEU A 414 6.08 11.85 -10.65
CA LEU A 414 6.39 13.23 -10.21
C LEU A 414 7.82 13.62 -10.60
N LEU A 415 8.79 12.71 -10.49
CA LEU A 415 10.15 12.93 -10.97
C LEU A 415 10.17 13.06 -12.51
N LEU A 416 9.45 12.20 -13.22
CA LEU A 416 9.36 12.25 -14.68
C LEU A 416 8.62 13.46 -15.23
N LYS A 417 7.65 14.02 -14.49
CA LYS A 417 6.98 15.28 -14.86
C LYS A 417 7.95 16.45 -14.98
N GLN A 418 9.11 16.36 -14.33
CA GLN A 418 10.17 17.36 -14.42
C GLN A 418 11.15 17.09 -15.57
N ILE A 419 11.04 15.97 -16.29
CA ILE A 419 11.89 15.65 -17.45
C ILE A 419 11.10 15.96 -18.74
N ASP A 420 11.73 16.60 -19.72
CA ASP A 420 11.10 16.87 -21.02
C ASP A 420 10.76 15.55 -21.72
N LYS A 421 9.47 15.37 -22.03
CA LYS A 421 8.95 14.18 -22.72
C LYS A 421 9.56 13.98 -24.11
N LYS A 422 10.16 15.01 -24.70
CA LYS A 422 10.87 14.94 -25.98
C LYS A 422 12.34 14.54 -25.85
N SER A 423 12.90 14.54 -24.63
CA SER A 423 14.32 14.24 -24.41
C SER A 423 14.63 12.75 -24.60
N THR A 424 15.85 12.45 -25.03
CA THR A 424 16.34 11.07 -25.12
C THR A 424 16.44 10.42 -23.73
N VAL A 425 16.69 11.23 -22.69
CA VAL A 425 16.68 10.83 -21.27
C VAL A 425 15.31 10.26 -20.87
N TYR A 426 14.23 10.92 -21.28
CA TYR A 426 12.87 10.47 -20.99
C TYR A 426 12.56 9.13 -21.67
N GLU A 427 12.87 9.01 -22.97
CA GLU A 427 12.64 7.77 -23.71
C GLU A 427 13.50 6.62 -23.19
N TYR A 428 14.75 6.87 -22.77
CA TYR A 428 15.56 5.84 -22.12
C TYR A 428 14.94 5.39 -20.80
N PHE A 429 14.56 6.32 -19.92
CA PHE A 429 13.95 5.99 -18.64
C PHE A 429 12.71 5.11 -18.83
N LYS A 430 11.83 5.52 -19.73
CA LYS A 430 10.60 4.80 -20.11
C LYS A 430 10.89 3.39 -20.60
N ASN A 431 11.74 3.26 -21.62
CA ASN A 431 11.88 2.01 -22.36
C ASN A 431 12.84 1.04 -21.67
N ASN A 432 13.78 1.54 -20.86
CA ASN A 432 14.86 0.74 -20.29
C ASN A 432 14.85 0.63 -18.76
N LEU A 433 14.40 1.63 -18.00
CA LEU A 433 14.42 1.55 -16.52
C LEU A 433 13.09 1.06 -15.93
N ILE A 434 11.97 1.55 -16.44
CA ILE A 434 10.63 1.25 -15.89
C ILE A 434 9.78 0.36 -16.81
N ASN A 435 10.41 -0.43 -17.67
CA ASN A 435 9.69 -1.43 -18.45
C ASN A 435 9.26 -2.62 -17.57
N GLU A 436 8.30 -3.40 -18.07
CA GLU A 436 7.64 -4.47 -17.31
C GLU A 436 8.61 -5.52 -16.78
N GLU A 437 9.58 -5.92 -17.60
CA GLU A 437 10.57 -6.94 -17.25
C GLU A 437 11.46 -6.48 -16.09
N ASN A 438 11.99 -5.25 -16.15
CA ASN A 438 12.82 -4.70 -15.09
C ASN A 438 12.04 -4.51 -13.79
N LEU A 439 10.82 -3.99 -13.87
CA LEU A 439 9.97 -3.78 -12.70
C LEU A 439 9.64 -5.09 -12.02
N LYS A 440 9.39 -6.16 -12.79
CA LYS A 440 9.19 -7.51 -12.28
C LYS A 440 10.46 -8.02 -11.59
N GLU A 441 11.62 -7.89 -12.22
CA GLU A 441 12.91 -8.31 -11.66
C GLU A 441 13.22 -7.58 -10.33
N ILE A 442 13.09 -6.26 -10.31
CA ILE A 442 13.32 -5.43 -9.11
C ILE A 442 12.33 -5.80 -8.01
N SER A 443 11.05 -5.94 -8.33
CA SER A 443 10.02 -6.32 -7.36
C SER A 443 10.29 -7.70 -6.78
N GLN A 444 10.68 -8.67 -7.61
CA GLN A 444 11.12 -10.00 -7.17
C GLN A 444 12.29 -9.88 -6.20
N LYS A 445 13.34 -9.14 -6.54
CA LYS A 445 14.52 -8.96 -5.66
C LYS A 445 14.15 -8.34 -4.31
N ILE A 446 13.27 -7.34 -4.31
CA ILE A 446 12.78 -6.70 -3.08
C ILE A 446 11.94 -7.69 -2.24
N ILE A 447 11.03 -8.44 -2.86
CA ILE A 447 10.10 -9.35 -2.17
C ILE A 447 10.82 -10.62 -1.65
N PHE A 448 11.84 -11.09 -2.37
CA PHE A 448 12.68 -12.21 -1.93
C PHE A 448 13.77 -11.81 -0.94
N ASN A 449 13.99 -10.51 -0.72
CA ASN A 449 14.89 -10.05 0.32
C ASN A 449 14.44 -10.56 1.70
N ASN A 450 15.39 -11.03 2.52
CA ASN A 450 15.08 -11.59 3.84
C ASN A 450 14.64 -10.52 4.85
N GLU A 451 14.98 -9.25 4.61
CA GLU A 451 14.63 -8.15 5.51
C GLU A 451 13.21 -7.60 5.27
N ILE A 452 12.55 -7.96 4.16
CA ILE A 452 11.21 -7.40 3.83
C ILE A 452 10.14 -7.79 4.86
N ALA A 453 10.23 -9.00 5.44
CA ALA A 453 9.33 -9.45 6.50
C ALA A 453 9.47 -8.59 7.77
N LYS A 454 10.69 -8.12 8.07
CA LYS A 454 10.95 -7.21 9.18
C LYS A 454 10.32 -5.84 8.92
N LEU A 455 10.31 -5.35 7.67
CA LEU A 455 9.59 -4.12 7.33
C LEU A 455 8.09 -4.25 7.57
N PHE A 456 7.46 -5.34 7.12
CA PHE A 456 6.03 -5.56 7.35
C PHE A 456 5.69 -5.67 8.84
N THR A 457 6.54 -6.36 9.61
CA THR A 457 6.40 -6.50 11.07
C THR A 457 6.58 -5.15 11.77
N SER A 458 7.60 -4.38 11.40
CA SER A 458 7.81 -3.04 11.96
C SER A 458 6.71 -2.06 11.59
N ALA A 459 6.16 -2.13 10.37
CA ALA A 459 5.04 -1.31 9.96
C ALA A 459 3.83 -1.54 10.88
N GLU A 460 3.50 -2.81 11.15
CA GLU A 460 2.40 -3.16 12.05
C GLU A 460 2.65 -2.67 13.49
N TYR A 461 3.85 -2.89 14.02
CA TYR A 461 4.24 -2.41 15.34
C TYR A 461 4.14 -0.88 15.46
N CYS A 462 4.68 -0.16 14.47
CA CYS A 462 4.61 1.29 14.41
C CYS A 462 3.16 1.77 14.30
N PHE A 463 2.31 1.09 13.54
CA PHE A 463 0.90 1.45 13.40
C PHE A 463 0.16 1.28 14.74
N ARG A 464 0.30 0.12 15.40
CA ARG A 464 -0.33 -0.15 16.70
C ARG A 464 0.04 0.88 17.76
N LYS A 465 1.34 1.21 17.88
CA LYS A 465 1.84 2.24 18.82
C LYS A 465 1.34 3.65 18.51
N ASN A 466 0.96 3.93 17.28
CA ASN A 466 0.54 5.26 16.83
C ASN A 466 -0.92 5.28 16.34
N SER A 467 -1.76 4.34 16.77
CA SER A 467 -3.12 4.16 16.24
C SER A 467 -4.00 5.41 16.40
N LYS A 468 -3.71 6.25 17.41
CA LYS A 468 -4.45 7.49 17.70
C LYS A 468 -3.89 8.74 17.01
N LYS A 469 -2.71 8.66 16.39
CA LYS A 469 -2.05 9.81 15.73
C LYS A 469 -2.44 9.88 14.25
N PRO A 470 -2.26 11.01 13.54
CA PRO A 470 -2.45 11.06 12.08
C PRO A 470 -1.64 10.02 11.30
N PHE A 471 -2.08 9.65 10.09
CA PHE A 471 -1.40 8.61 9.29
C PHE A 471 0.02 9.01 8.87
N SER A 472 0.23 10.28 8.53
CA SER A 472 1.53 10.88 8.24
C SER A 472 2.55 10.70 9.38
N VAL A 473 2.11 10.83 10.64
CA VAL A 473 2.97 10.63 11.82
C VAL A 473 3.41 9.17 11.95
N PHE A 474 2.52 8.23 11.62
CA PHE A 474 2.87 6.81 11.55
C PHE A 474 3.93 6.57 10.47
N LEU A 475 3.73 7.07 9.24
CA LEU A 475 4.67 6.88 8.13
C LEU A 475 6.06 7.46 8.45
N ASN A 476 6.11 8.68 9.00
CA ASN A 476 7.37 9.31 9.44
C ASN A 476 8.13 8.43 10.45
N LYS A 477 7.42 7.86 11.43
CA LYS A 477 8.04 6.99 12.43
C LYS A 477 8.47 5.65 11.84
N PHE A 478 7.64 5.05 10.99
CA PHE A 478 7.96 3.80 10.32
C PHE A 478 9.22 3.94 9.48
N ILE A 479 9.28 4.94 8.59
CA ILE A 479 10.47 5.15 7.75
C ILE A 479 11.70 5.49 8.60
N SER A 480 11.55 6.35 9.61
CA SER A 480 12.68 6.69 10.49
C SER A 480 13.25 5.49 11.24
N ALA A 481 12.40 4.54 11.65
CA ALA A 481 12.81 3.34 12.35
C ALA A 481 13.40 2.27 11.42
N ASN A 482 13.12 2.33 10.12
CA ASN A 482 13.45 1.28 9.16
C ASN A 482 14.38 1.75 8.04
N ILE A 483 14.93 2.95 8.12
CA ILE A 483 15.74 3.54 7.04
C ILE A 483 16.95 2.67 6.68
N ASP A 484 17.59 2.05 7.67
CA ASP A 484 18.74 1.15 7.46
C ASP A 484 18.32 -0.17 6.81
N VAL A 485 17.13 -0.67 7.16
CA VAL A 485 16.55 -1.88 6.53
C VAL A 485 16.20 -1.59 5.07
N ILE A 486 15.58 -0.45 4.80
CA ILE A 486 15.28 0.02 3.44
C ILE A 486 16.59 0.17 2.63
N PHE A 487 17.63 0.72 3.24
CA PHE A 487 18.94 0.83 2.61
C PHE A 487 19.53 -0.53 2.25
N LYS A 488 19.50 -1.51 3.17
CA LYS A 488 19.97 -2.87 2.90
C LYS A 488 19.25 -3.51 1.72
N ILE A 489 17.92 -3.38 1.66
CA ILE A 489 17.11 -3.91 0.55
C ILE A 489 17.53 -3.28 -0.79
N ILE A 490 17.70 -1.95 -0.82
CA ILE A 490 18.11 -1.22 -2.03
C ILE A 490 19.53 -1.61 -2.45
N LYS A 491 20.47 -1.68 -1.49
CA LYS A 491 21.85 -2.11 -1.70
C LYS A 491 21.91 -3.51 -2.30
N GLU A 492 21.17 -4.46 -1.74
CA GLU A 492 21.14 -5.85 -2.21
C GLU A 492 20.49 -5.95 -3.60
N THR A 493 19.43 -5.16 -3.85
CA THR A 493 18.76 -5.10 -5.16
C THR A 493 19.69 -4.56 -6.26
N ILE A 494 20.40 -3.47 -5.99
CA ILE A 494 21.34 -2.84 -6.94
C ILE A 494 22.58 -3.70 -7.17
N SER A 495 23.10 -4.34 -6.12
CA SER A 495 24.33 -5.14 -6.21
C SER A 495 24.14 -6.49 -6.89
N THR A 496 22.97 -7.12 -6.70
CA THR A 496 22.66 -8.44 -7.30
C THR A 496 22.09 -8.34 -8.71
N SER A 497 21.64 -7.16 -9.17
CA SER A 497 21.21 -6.94 -10.55
C SER A 497 22.26 -6.19 -11.36
N LYS A 498 23.18 -6.94 -11.99
CA LYS A 498 24.18 -6.35 -12.91
C LYS A 498 23.51 -5.57 -14.05
N GLN A 499 22.42 -6.09 -14.59
CA GLN A 499 21.69 -5.47 -15.70
C GLN A 499 20.97 -4.19 -15.27
N PHE A 500 20.29 -4.20 -14.11
CA PHE A 500 19.64 -2.99 -13.59
C PHE A 500 20.67 -1.93 -13.17
N ASN A 501 21.77 -2.33 -12.54
CA ASN A 501 22.88 -1.42 -12.22
C ASN A 501 23.42 -0.76 -13.50
N LYS A 502 23.69 -1.55 -14.54
CA LYS A 502 24.10 -1.03 -15.86
C LYS A 502 23.07 -0.03 -16.39
N LYS A 503 21.77 -0.36 -16.37
CA LYS A 503 20.71 0.54 -16.83
C LYS A 503 20.65 1.87 -16.05
N ILE A 504 20.91 1.86 -14.74
CA ILE A 504 20.99 3.10 -13.95
C ILE A 504 22.23 3.91 -14.36
N VAL A 505 23.37 3.25 -14.55
CA VAL A 505 24.62 3.90 -14.99
C VAL A 505 24.44 4.53 -16.37
N ASP A 506 23.97 3.74 -17.34
CA ASP A 506 23.66 4.18 -18.71
C ASP A 506 22.68 5.38 -18.69
N PHE A 507 21.68 5.38 -17.80
CA PHE A 507 20.76 6.50 -17.63
C PHE A 507 21.46 7.78 -17.15
N ILE A 508 22.38 7.67 -16.18
CA ILE A 508 23.14 8.83 -15.69
C ILE A 508 24.13 9.32 -16.76
N GLU A 509 24.79 8.41 -17.46
CA GLU A 509 25.68 8.74 -18.59
C GLU A 509 24.92 9.44 -19.72
N LEU A 510 23.68 9.02 -19.98
CA LEU A 510 22.80 9.68 -20.95
C LEU A 510 22.39 11.08 -20.49
N ILE A 511 22.14 11.30 -19.20
CA ILE A 511 21.94 12.65 -18.65
C ILE A 511 23.20 13.48 -18.92
N ILE A 512 24.38 13.00 -18.54
CA ILE A 512 25.66 13.69 -18.73
C ILE A 512 25.86 14.11 -20.19
N LYS A 513 25.62 13.18 -21.13
CA LYS A 513 25.78 13.40 -22.57
C LYS A 513 24.84 14.48 -23.11
N ASN A 514 23.62 14.55 -22.59
CA ASN A 514 22.58 15.43 -23.11
C ASN A 514 22.48 16.78 -22.40
N LEU A 515 23.18 16.99 -21.28
CA LEU A 515 23.17 18.27 -20.57
C LEU A 515 23.57 19.46 -21.45
N ASP A 516 24.41 19.24 -22.47
CA ASP A 516 24.87 20.31 -23.38
C ASP A 516 23.90 20.62 -24.53
N ASN A 517 23.06 19.65 -24.92
CA ASN A 517 22.42 19.61 -26.24
C ASN A 517 20.89 19.49 -26.18
N GLU A 518 20.33 19.06 -25.05
CA GLU A 518 18.89 18.89 -24.87
C GLU A 518 18.40 19.64 -23.63
N LYS A 519 17.21 20.24 -23.70
CA LYS A 519 16.51 20.72 -22.50
C LYS A 519 15.96 19.50 -21.76
N ILE A 520 16.75 18.93 -20.88
CA ILE A 520 16.38 17.71 -20.14
C ILE A 520 15.23 17.99 -19.16
N PHE A 521 15.17 19.18 -18.55
CA PHE A 521 14.23 19.48 -17.47
C PHE A 521 13.14 20.47 -17.87
N ILE A 522 11.88 20.15 -17.54
CA ILE A 522 10.75 21.07 -17.60
C ILE A 522 10.70 21.84 -16.29
N LEU A 523 11.09 23.10 -16.34
CA LEU A 523 11.01 24.02 -15.20
C LEU A 523 9.68 24.78 -15.30
N GLY A 524 8.81 24.67 -14.28
CA GLY A 524 7.47 25.31 -14.31
C GLY A 524 7.52 26.83 -14.19
N ASN A 525 6.42 27.56 -14.29
CA ASN A 525 6.42 29.03 -14.15
C ASN A 525 6.43 29.50 -12.69
N ASN A 526 7.55 29.32 -11.99
CA ASN A 526 7.74 29.88 -10.64
C ASN A 526 9.16 30.47 -10.47
N SER A 527 9.37 31.27 -9.42
CA SER A 527 10.64 31.95 -9.18
C SER A 527 11.86 31.03 -9.02
N VAL A 528 11.66 29.79 -8.56
CA VAL A 528 12.75 28.81 -8.46
C VAL A 528 13.14 28.30 -9.84
N SER A 529 12.16 28.08 -10.71
CA SER A 529 12.40 27.69 -12.10
C SER A 529 13.15 28.73 -12.89
N ILE A 530 12.86 30.03 -12.73
CA ILE A 530 13.61 31.12 -13.38
C ILE A 530 15.09 31.05 -12.99
N LEU A 531 15.39 30.85 -11.71
CA LEU A 531 16.77 30.69 -11.23
C LEU A 531 17.43 29.45 -11.83
N LEU A 532 16.71 28.33 -11.88
CA LEU A 532 17.25 27.10 -12.45
C LEU A 532 17.50 27.23 -13.96
N GLU A 533 16.62 27.90 -14.73
CA GLU A 533 16.85 28.16 -16.15
C GLU A 533 18.13 28.94 -16.37
N VAL A 534 18.31 30.05 -15.65
CA VAL A 534 19.54 30.87 -15.72
C VAL A 534 20.80 30.06 -15.39
N ILE A 535 20.73 29.16 -14.40
CA ILE A 535 21.85 28.30 -14.01
C ILE A 535 22.15 27.25 -15.09
N PHE A 536 21.13 26.56 -15.60
CA PHE A 536 21.28 25.46 -16.56
C PHE A 536 21.54 25.95 -17.99
N GLU A 537 21.29 27.21 -18.33
CA GLU A 537 21.72 27.83 -19.60
C GLU A 537 23.23 28.10 -19.66
N ASN A 538 23.91 28.10 -18.51
CA ASN A 538 25.35 28.38 -18.44
C ASN A 538 26.19 27.13 -18.75
N LYS A 539 26.90 27.12 -19.89
CA LYS A 539 27.76 26.00 -20.31
C LYS A 539 28.88 25.66 -19.33
N GLU A 540 29.44 26.66 -18.65
CA GLU A 540 30.50 26.45 -17.66
C GLU A 540 29.96 25.71 -16.43
N PHE A 541 28.76 26.08 -15.96
CA PHE A 541 28.05 25.35 -14.91
C PHE A 541 27.77 23.89 -15.31
N ILE A 542 27.31 23.66 -16.54
CA ILE A 542 27.09 22.31 -17.06
C ILE A 542 28.39 21.49 -17.01
N ASN A 543 29.52 22.06 -17.43
CA ASN A 543 30.80 21.35 -17.35
C ASN A 543 31.25 21.06 -15.92
N LEU A 544 30.91 21.93 -14.95
CA LEU A 544 31.20 21.73 -13.53
C LEU A 544 30.31 20.68 -12.86
N ILE A 545 29.10 20.42 -13.37
CA ILE A 545 28.20 19.40 -12.79
C ILE A 545 28.50 17.97 -13.27
N LYS A 546 29.07 17.81 -14.47
CA LYS A 546 29.41 16.48 -15.03
C LYS A 546 30.29 15.61 -14.11
N PRO A 547 31.37 16.13 -13.48
CA PRO A 547 32.16 15.36 -12.51
C PRO A 547 31.36 14.87 -11.29
N LEU A 548 30.33 15.62 -10.87
CA LEU A 548 29.47 15.21 -9.77
C LEU A 548 28.57 14.03 -10.18
N PHE A 549 28.04 14.03 -11.40
CA PHE A 549 27.31 12.87 -11.92
C PHE A 549 28.21 11.63 -12.08
N ASN A 550 29.46 11.80 -12.53
CA ASN A 550 30.43 10.70 -12.56
C ASN A 550 30.70 10.13 -11.15
N SER A 551 30.73 10.99 -10.13
CA SER A 551 30.82 10.54 -8.74
C SER A 551 29.59 9.77 -8.27
N ILE A 552 28.38 10.12 -8.73
CA ILE A 552 27.16 9.34 -8.47
C ILE A 552 27.29 7.93 -9.09
N ILE A 553 27.80 7.82 -10.32
CA ILE A 553 28.07 6.53 -10.97
C ILE A 553 29.05 5.70 -10.11
N SER A 554 30.13 6.30 -9.62
CA SER A 554 31.09 5.63 -8.73
C SER A 554 30.43 5.12 -7.44
N VAL A 555 29.58 5.94 -6.82
CA VAL A 555 28.81 5.55 -5.63
C VAL A 555 27.89 4.35 -5.91
N ILE A 556 27.19 4.34 -7.05
CA ILE A 556 26.29 3.25 -7.44
C ILE A 556 27.06 1.96 -7.69
N LYS A 557 28.18 2.03 -8.42
CA LYS A 557 29.07 0.88 -8.68
C LYS A 557 29.64 0.31 -7.37
N ASN A 558 29.91 1.17 -6.39
CA ASN A 558 30.49 0.81 -5.10
C ASN A 558 29.50 0.78 -3.94
N ILE A 559 28.19 0.66 -4.22
CA ILE A 559 27.14 0.75 -3.19
C ILE A 559 27.33 -0.25 -2.04
N ASN A 560 28.04 -1.35 -2.31
CA ASN A 560 28.34 -2.40 -1.36
C ASN A 560 29.25 -2.01 -0.20
N ILE A 561 30.04 -0.95 -0.35
CA ILE A 561 30.98 -0.48 0.68
C ILE A 561 30.21 0.23 1.80
N PHE A 562 29.10 0.89 1.46
CA PHE A 562 28.35 1.70 2.41
C PHE A 562 27.39 0.87 3.27
N LYS A 563 27.19 1.32 4.51
CA LYS A 563 26.28 0.73 5.51
C LYS A 563 24.96 1.49 5.65
N SER A 564 24.89 2.74 5.20
CA SER A 564 23.67 3.57 5.26
C SER A 564 23.60 4.63 4.15
N PHE A 565 22.41 5.20 3.92
CA PHE A 565 22.23 6.38 3.08
C PHE A 565 23.03 7.59 3.56
N ASP A 566 23.11 7.80 4.88
CA ASP A 566 23.86 8.92 5.46
C ASP A 566 25.37 8.82 5.14
N GLU A 567 25.90 7.59 5.10
CA GLU A 567 27.30 7.34 4.73
C GLU A 567 27.57 7.65 3.25
N ILE A 568 26.64 7.28 2.36
CA ILE A 568 26.72 7.65 0.93
C ILE A 568 26.76 9.17 0.76
N ILE A 569 25.86 9.90 1.44
CA ILE A 569 25.80 11.36 1.35
C ILE A 569 27.11 11.98 1.87
N ASN A 570 27.60 11.51 3.01
CA ASN A 570 28.83 12.01 3.60
C ASN A 570 30.07 11.72 2.76
N TYR A 571 30.16 10.52 2.18
CA TYR A 571 31.21 10.14 1.24
C TYR A 571 31.14 11.02 0.00
N PHE A 572 29.98 11.13 -0.64
CA PHE A 572 29.79 11.95 -1.84
C PHE A 572 30.21 13.40 -1.62
N ILE A 573 29.77 14.03 -0.51
CA ILE A 573 30.14 15.41 -0.18
C ILE A 573 31.65 15.52 0.10
N SER A 574 32.26 14.54 0.79
CA SER A 574 33.67 14.60 1.15
C SER A 574 34.58 14.46 -0.06
N GLU A 575 34.35 13.44 -0.90
CA GLU A 575 35.08 13.23 -2.14
C GLU A 575 34.93 14.39 -3.12
N ASN A 576 33.74 15.02 -3.16
CA ASN A 576 33.45 16.11 -4.08
C ASN A 576 33.55 17.50 -3.45
N THR A 577 34.15 17.65 -2.26
CA THR A 577 34.15 18.94 -1.56
C THR A 577 34.68 20.07 -2.44
N LYS A 578 35.80 19.88 -3.15
CA LYS A 578 36.36 20.89 -4.06
C LYS A 578 35.40 21.25 -5.18
N ASN A 579 34.84 20.25 -5.88
CA ASN A 579 33.92 20.47 -7.00
C ASN A 579 32.62 21.13 -6.54
N ILE A 580 32.07 20.74 -5.38
CA ILE A 580 30.87 21.35 -4.80
C ILE A 580 31.16 22.82 -4.42
N LYS A 581 32.33 23.13 -3.84
CA LYS A 581 32.71 24.52 -3.54
C LYS A 581 32.72 25.38 -4.79
N ILE A 582 33.38 24.91 -5.85
CA ILE A 582 33.46 25.61 -7.15
C ILE A 582 32.04 25.78 -7.74
N LEU A 583 31.23 24.73 -7.72
CA LEU A 583 29.86 24.76 -8.24
C LEU A 583 29.00 25.78 -7.51
N ILE A 584 29.03 25.81 -6.17
CA ILE A 584 28.23 26.78 -5.39
C ILE A 584 28.72 28.21 -5.65
N LYS A 585 30.04 28.43 -5.72
CA LYS A 585 30.61 29.74 -6.10
C LYS A 585 30.07 30.17 -7.45
N LYS A 586 30.08 29.26 -8.43
CA LYS A 586 29.57 29.54 -9.78
C LYS A 586 28.07 29.83 -9.81
N ILE A 587 27.26 29.11 -9.04
CA ILE A 587 25.82 29.40 -8.91
C ILE A 587 25.61 30.82 -8.39
N ILE A 588 26.34 31.22 -7.34
CA ILE A 588 26.25 32.56 -6.77
C ILE A 588 26.64 33.60 -7.82
N GLU A 589 27.77 33.41 -8.51
CA GLU A 589 28.23 34.29 -9.59
C GLU A 589 27.19 34.42 -10.71
N ILE A 590 26.63 33.31 -11.21
CA ILE A 590 25.62 33.31 -12.28
C ILE A 590 24.37 34.09 -11.85
N ILE A 591 23.83 33.79 -10.66
CA ILE A 591 22.64 34.47 -10.15
C ILE A 591 22.92 35.98 -10.04
N PHE A 592 23.99 36.37 -9.37
CA PHE A 592 24.23 37.78 -9.09
C PHE A 592 24.72 38.56 -10.30
N ASN A 593 25.41 37.95 -11.27
CA ASN A 593 25.73 38.60 -12.54
C ASN A 593 24.48 38.81 -13.40
N LYS A 594 23.58 37.81 -13.47
CA LYS A 594 22.35 37.92 -14.25
C LYS A 594 21.41 38.99 -13.71
N PHE A 595 21.30 39.08 -12.38
CA PHE A 595 20.36 39.98 -11.71
C PHE A 595 21.00 41.28 -11.20
N ASN A 596 22.26 41.57 -11.53
CA ASN A 596 22.88 42.85 -11.18
C ASN A 596 22.16 44.03 -11.86
N ASP A 597 21.54 43.78 -13.02
CA ASP A 597 20.85 44.79 -13.83
C ASP A 597 19.32 44.54 -13.92
N ASP A 598 18.81 43.48 -13.31
CA ASP A 598 17.37 43.12 -13.27
C ASP A 598 16.88 42.95 -11.82
N PHE A 599 16.83 44.08 -11.11
CA PHE A 599 16.33 44.15 -9.74
C PHE A 599 14.84 43.81 -9.63
N GLU A 600 14.05 43.99 -10.69
CA GLU A 600 12.62 43.69 -10.70
C GLU A 600 12.40 42.17 -10.55
N THR A 601 13.07 41.37 -11.37
CA THR A 601 12.97 39.91 -11.29
C THR A 601 13.54 39.37 -9.99
N LEU A 602 14.67 39.92 -9.53
CA LEU A 602 15.27 39.57 -8.25
C LEU A 602 14.29 39.85 -7.09
N SER A 603 13.64 41.01 -7.09
CA SER A 603 12.63 41.37 -6.09
C SER A 603 11.46 40.41 -6.08
N LYS A 604 10.93 40.02 -7.25
CA LYS A 604 9.84 39.03 -7.37
C LYS A 604 10.24 37.67 -6.78
N ILE A 605 11.48 37.23 -7.01
CA ILE A 605 12.01 35.99 -6.42
C ILE A 605 12.01 36.07 -4.90
N PHE A 606 12.55 37.14 -4.32
CA PHE A 606 12.62 37.30 -2.87
C PHE A 606 11.24 37.49 -2.21
N LEU A 607 10.30 38.17 -2.87
CA LEU A 607 8.91 38.26 -2.40
C LEU A 607 8.22 36.89 -2.38
N ASN A 608 8.45 36.06 -3.39
CA ASN A 608 7.95 34.69 -3.41
C ASN A 608 8.56 33.83 -2.28
N ILE A 609 9.84 34.01 -1.95
CA ILE A 609 10.47 33.36 -0.78
C ILE A 609 9.80 33.82 0.53
N LEU A 610 9.45 35.10 0.65
CA LEU A 610 8.69 35.62 1.79
C LEU A 610 7.21 35.23 1.77
N ASN A 611 6.70 34.69 0.66
CA ASN A 611 5.28 34.46 0.41
C ASN A 611 4.47 35.76 0.56
N LEU A 612 4.95 36.83 -0.08
CA LEU A 612 4.31 38.14 -0.19
C LEU A 612 4.00 38.42 -1.67
N LYS A 613 2.88 39.08 -1.97
CA LYS A 613 2.60 39.56 -3.33
C LYS A 613 3.18 40.97 -3.51
N SER A 614 3.59 41.32 -4.72
CA SER A 614 4.05 42.68 -5.04
C SER A 614 3.00 43.75 -4.69
N THR A 615 1.72 43.46 -4.96
CA THR A 615 0.58 44.31 -4.62
C THR A 615 0.36 44.48 -3.11
N ASP A 616 0.99 43.63 -2.30
CA ASP A 616 0.84 43.70 -0.85
C ASP A 616 1.79 44.72 -0.22
N LEU A 617 2.82 45.19 -0.92
CA LEU A 617 3.86 46.06 -0.37
C LEU A 617 3.53 47.54 -0.57
N ASN A 618 3.74 48.34 0.47
CA ASN A 618 3.74 49.80 0.33
C ASN A 618 5.13 50.34 -0.06
N ASN A 619 5.22 51.64 -0.33
CA ASN A 619 6.46 52.27 -0.82
C ASN A 619 7.64 52.15 0.17
N LYS A 620 7.35 52.13 1.49
CA LYS A 620 8.37 51.94 2.53
C LYS A 620 8.90 50.50 2.53
N GLU A 621 8.01 49.52 2.39
CA GLU A 621 8.36 48.09 2.32
C GLU A 621 9.15 47.77 1.05
N TRP A 622 8.82 48.41 -0.08
CA TRP A 622 9.61 48.35 -1.31
C TRP A 622 11.03 48.89 -1.12
N LYS A 623 11.18 50.10 -0.58
CA LYS A 623 12.51 50.66 -0.26
C LYS A 623 13.33 49.78 0.68
N MET A 624 12.68 49.11 1.64
CA MET A 624 13.35 48.14 2.52
C MET A 624 13.84 46.91 1.77
N LEU A 625 13.06 46.39 0.82
CA LEU A 625 13.46 45.29 -0.05
C LEU A 625 14.67 45.69 -0.91
N ASP A 626 14.63 46.86 -1.54
CA ASP A 626 15.74 47.34 -2.38
C ASP A 626 17.03 47.50 -1.59
N LEU A 627 16.95 48.12 -0.40
CA LEU A 627 18.10 48.25 0.51
C LEU A 627 18.63 46.88 0.97
N PHE A 628 17.75 45.91 1.20
CA PHE A 628 18.17 44.55 1.50
C PHE A 628 18.90 43.91 0.31
N LEU A 629 18.36 44.03 -0.91
CA LEU A 629 18.96 43.48 -2.12
C LEU A 629 20.35 44.08 -2.38
N LEU A 630 20.50 45.41 -2.27
CA LEU A 630 21.79 46.09 -2.39
C LEU A 630 22.81 45.60 -1.36
N LYS A 631 22.39 45.45 -0.09
CA LYS A 631 23.25 44.90 0.96
C LYS A 631 23.65 43.46 0.67
N LEU A 632 22.72 42.64 0.17
CA LEU A 632 22.98 41.26 -0.19
C LEU A 632 23.98 41.16 -1.34
N ILE A 633 23.79 41.93 -2.41
CA ILE A 633 24.69 42.01 -3.57
C ILE A 633 26.10 42.43 -3.11
N ASN A 634 26.20 43.49 -2.31
CA ASN A 634 27.50 43.95 -1.79
C ASN A 634 28.15 42.94 -0.85
N TYR A 635 27.36 42.14 -0.13
CA TYR A 635 27.87 41.08 0.73
C TYR A 635 28.47 39.93 -0.10
N VAL A 636 27.78 39.48 -1.16
CA VAL A 636 28.24 38.36 -2.01
C VAL A 636 29.30 38.77 -3.04
N LYS A 637 29.50 40.06 -3.31
CA LYS A 637 30.64 40.55 -4.12
C LYS A 637 31.99 40.33 -3.43
N LYS A 638 32.02 40.14 -2.11
CA LYS A 638 33.25 39.89 -1.36
C LYS A 638 33.57 38.39 -1.37
N GLU A 639 34.70 38.03 -1.95
CA GLU A 639 35.11 36.62 -2.09
C GLU A 639 35.14 35.87 -0.75
N GLN A 640 35.74 36.47 0.28
CA GLN A 640 35.80 35.90 1.65
C GLN A 640 34.41 35.55 2.21
N ASN A 641 33.40 36.36 1.91
CA ASN A 641 32.02 36.13 2.38
C ASN A 641 31.36 34.96 1.64
N VAL A 642 31.64 34.82 0.34
CA VAL A 642 31.16 33.71 -0.49
C VAL A 642 31.80 32.41 -0.03
N GLU A 643 33.11 32.40 0.18
CA GLU A 643 33.84 31.25 0.74
C GLU A 643 33.27 30.83 2.10
N TYR A 644 32.98 31.81 2.96
CA TYR A 644 32.36 31.54 4.25
C TYR A 644 30.97 30.91 4.14
N ILE A 645 30.10 31.42 3.25
CA ILE A 645 28.77 30.83 2.99
C ILE A 645 28.93 29.38 2.52
N ILE A 646 29.86 29.14 1.59
CA ILE A 646 30.13 27.82 1.02
C ILE A 646 30.59 26.85 2.12
N ASP A 647 31.53 27.26 2.98
CA ASP A 647 32.03 26.43 4.08
C ASP A 647 30.95 26.08 5.09
N VAL A 648 30.10 27.06 5.44
CA VAL A 648 28.93 26.82 6.28
C VAL A 648 27.98 25.82 5.61
N PHE A 649 27.72 25.97 4.31
CA PHE A 649 26.87 25.05 3.56
C PHE A 649 27.43 23.62 3.52
N ILE A 650 28.72 23.44 3.22
CA ILE A 650 29.39 22.12 3.22
C ILE A 650 29.31 21.49 4.62
N LYS A 651 29.63 22.26 5.66
CA LYS A 651 29.60 21.79 7.06
C LYS A 651 28.19 21.35 7.49
N VAL A 652 27.16 22.05 7.03
CA VAL A 652 25.76 21.71 7.33
C VAL A 652 25.32 20.49 6.53
N SER A 653 25.67 20.41 5.25
CA SER A 653 25.31 19.30 4.36
C SER A 653 25.84 17.96 4.88
N LYS A 654 27.07 17.91 5.43
CA LYS A 654 27.63 16.72 6.10
C LYS A 654 26.90 16.31 7.40
N LYS A 655 26.01 17.15 7.93
CA LYS A 655 25.21 16.89 9.14
C LYS A 655 23.72 16.64 8.84
N VAL A 656 23.32 16.67 7.57
CA VAL A 656 21.95 16.36 7.16
C VAL A 656 21.81 14.84 7.09
N LYS A 657 20.89 14.29 7.89
CA LYS A 657 20.54 12.88 7.80
C LYS A 657 19.40 12.71 6.82
N ILE A 658 19.38 11.62 6.06
CA ILE A 658 18.32 11.30 5.10
C ILE A 658 16.93 11.31 5.77
N LYS A 659 16.85 10.87 7.03
CA LYS A 659 15.60 10.88 7.80
C LYS A 659 15.04 12.28 8.01
N ASP A 660 15.88 13.32 8.02
CA ASP A 660 15.43 14.71 8.14
C ASP A 660 14.79 15.21 6.83
N ALA A 661 15.07 14.54 5.70
CA ALA A 661 14.47 14.81 4.39
C ALA A 661 13.08 14.22 4.22
N ILE A 662 12.73 13.20 5.02
CA ILE A 662 11.47 12.48 4.90
C ILE A 662 10.45 13.12 5.84
N ASP A 663 9.36 13.68 5.29
CA ASP A 663 8.28 14.27 6.10
C ASP A 663 6.90 14.19 5.45
N PHE A 664 6.17 13.13 5.76
CA PHE A 664 4.81 12.89 5.27
C PHE A 664 3.76 13.87 5.83
N ASN A 665 4.08 14.73 6.80
CA ASN A 665 3.12 15.73 7.31
C ASN A 665 2.95 16.90 6.34
N ASN A 666 3.98 17.22 5.56
CA ASN A 666 3.97 18.28 4.58
C ASN A 666 5.05 17.98 3.53
N ASN A 667 4.66 17.29 2.47
CA ASN A 667 5.51 16.87 1.36
C ASN A 667 5.88 18.03 0.42
N SER A 668 6.38 19.15 0.94
CA SER A 668 6.94 20.21 0.10
C SER A 668 8.46 20.22 0.23
N ALA A 669 9.16 20.28 -0.91
CA ALA A 669 10.61 20.51 -0.97
C ALA A 669 11.03 21.71 -0.10
N LEU A 670 10.16 22.72 0.00
CA LEU A 670 10.30 23.88 0.86
C LEU A 670 10.47 23.54 2.35
N ASN A 671 9.84 22.49 2.86
CA ASN A 671 10.01 22.11 4.27
C ASN A 671 11.34 21.43 4.54
N HIS A 672 11.87 20.68 3.59
CA HIS A 672 13.24 20.16 3.69
C HIS A 672 14.25 21.32 3.67
N ILE A 673 14.08 22.27 2.76
CA ILE A 673 14.88 23.51 2.70
C ILE A 673 14.79 24.26 4.04
N LYS A 674 13.60 24.38 4.65
CA LYS A 674 13.44 24.98 6.00
C LYS A 674 14.18 24.22 7.10
N LYS A 675 14.24 22.89 7.05
CA LYS A 675 14.99 22.10 8.05
C LYS A 675 16.49 22.30 7.88
N ILE A 676 16.99 22.31 6.65
CA ILE A 676 18.39 22.63 6.34
C ILE A 676 18.71 24.06 6.77
N SER A 677 17.89 25.04 6.43
CA SER A 677 18.13 26.45 6.78
C SER A 677 18.16 26.66 8.30
N ARG A 678 17.32 25.97 9.07
CA ARG A 678 17.41 25.96 10.55
C ARG A 678 18.75 25.42 11.06
N LYS A 679 19.30 24.37 10.42
CA LYS A 679 20.63 23.85 10.78
C LYS A 679 21.76 24.81 10.38
N VAL A 680 21.61 25.51 9.26
CA VAL A 680 22.51 26.61 8.84
C VAL A 680 22.50 27.72 9.90
N ILE A 681 21.33 28.24 10.26
CA ILE A 681 21.18 29.28 11.28
C ILE A 681 21.77 28.85 12.62
N LYS A 682 21.51 27.61 13.07
CA LYS A 682 22.12 27.09 14.30
C LYS A 682 23.65 27.06 14.21
N THR A 683 24.21 26.64 13.09
CA THR A 683 25.66 26.55 12.89
C THR A 683 26.31 27.94 12.91
N ILE A 684 25.66 28.93 12.31
CA ILE A 684 26.04 30.34 12.34
C ILE A 684 25.99 30.87 13.79
N ASN A 685 24.90 30.59 14.52
CA ASN A 685 24.69 31.05 15.90
C ASN A 685 25.68 30.44 16.91
N PHE A 686 26.14 29.20 16.74
CA PHE A 686 27.16 28.60 17.62
C PHE A 686 28.51 29.33 17.55
N SER A 687 28.72 30.15 16.52
CA SER A 687 29.90 31.00 16.36
C SER A 687 29.50 32.47 16.21
N PHE A 688 28.51 32.92 16.99
CA PHE A 688 27.86 34.23 16.86
C PHE A 688 28.86 35.39 16.72
N PHE A 689 29.98 35.36 17.45
CA PHE A 689 30.97 36.44 17.48
C PHE A 689 31.87 36.53 16.23
N LYS A 690 31.77 35.62 15.25
CA LYS A 690 32.47 35.81 13.97
C LYS A 690 31.82 36.94 13.17
N LYS A 691 32.64 37.83 12.63
CA LYS A 691 32.21 39.01 11.86
C LYS A 691 31.26 38.66 10.72
N GLU A 692 31.54 37.57 10.01
CA GLU A 692 30.75 37.05 8.89
C GLU A 692 29.37 36.55 9.36
N ASN A 693 29.30 35.92 10.53
CA ASN A 693 28.02 35.46 11.10
C ASN A 693 27.11 36.61 11.48
N ILE A 694 27.66 37.66 12.11
CA ILE A 694 26.91 38.87 12.47
C ILE A 694 26.34 39.51 11.20
N GLN A 695 27.14 39.60 10.13
CA GLN A 695 26.69 40.16 8.85
C GLN A 695 25.57 39.33 8.21
N ILE A 696 25.68 37.99 8.19
CA ILE A 696 24.61 37.11 7.68
C ILE A 696 23.34 37.22 8.53
N ILE A 697 23.46 37.23 9.86
CA ILE A 697 22.31 37.38 10.77
C ILE A 697 21.60 38.71 10.51
N ASN A 698 22.36 39.80 10.35
CA ASN A 698 21.81 41.12 10.04
C ASN A 698 21.09 41.13 8.68
N LEU A 699 21.64 40.47 7.65
CA LEU A 699 20.97 40.32 6.36
C LEU A 699 19.66 39.54 6.48
N LEU A 700 19.67 38.39 7.17
CA LEU A 700 18.46 37.58 7.39
C LEU A 700 17.41 38.32 8.21
N TRP A 701 17.82 39.09 9.22
CA TRP A 701 16.92 39.91 10.02
C TRP A 701 16.26 41.00 9.17
N ASN A 702 17.03 41.74 8.38
CA ASN A 702 16.51 42.75 7.45
C ASN A 702 15.52 42.14 6.45
N PHE A 703 15.81 40.94 5.94
CA PHE A 703 14.90 40.21 5.06
C PHE A 703 13.58 39.84 5.73
N LEU A 704 13.63 39.34 6.97
CA LEU A 704 12.44 38.95 7.73
C LEU A 704 11.61 40.14 8.20
N LEU A 705 12.26 41.26 8.53
CA LEU A 705 11.60 42.50 8.95
C LEU A 705 10.57 42.99 7.92
N ILE A 706 10.86 42.85 6.62
CA ILE A 706 9.93 43.20 5.53
C ILE A 706 8.59 42.47 5.72
N LYS A 707 8.65 41.16 5.98
CA LYS A 707 7.45 40.32 6.20
C LYS A 707 6.74 40.64 7.51
N ILE A 708 7.48 40.94 8.57
CA ILE A 708 6.92 41.29 9.88
C ILE A 708 6.15 42.61 9.79
N ILE A 709 6.77 43.65 9.23
CA ILE A 709 6.16 44.97 9.04
C ILE A 709 4.92 44.87 8.16
N ASN A 710 5.00 44.14 7.03
CA ASN A 710 3.84 43.93 6.17
C ASN A 710 2.67 43.28 6.89
N LYS A 711 2.93 42.25 7.72
CA LYS A 711 1.90 41.59 8.53
C LYS A 711 1.30 42.52 9.58
N ILE A 712 2.14 43.27 10.30
CA ILE A 712 1.72 44.24 11.32
C ILE A 712 0.80 45.28 10.66
N ARG A 713 1.26 45.89 9.56
CA ARG A 713 0.49 46.90 8.83
C ARG A 713 -0.87 46.38 8.37
N LYS A 714 -0.91 45.20 7.74
CA LYS A 714 -2.16 44.56 7.31
C LYS A 714 -3.10 44.24 8.48
N PHE A 715 -2.56 43.85 9.63
CA PHE A 715 -3.34 43.59 10.84
C PHE A 715 -3.97 44.86 11.40
N PHE A 716 -3.23 45.97 11.40
CA PHE A 716 -3.70 47.27 11.89
C PHE A 716 -4.44 48.12 10.83
N LYS A 717 -4.68 47.58 9.61
CA LYS A 717 -5.30 48.28 8.45
C LYS A 717 -4.68 49.65 8.16
N TRP A 718 -3.36 49.75 8.30
CA TRP A 718 -2.57 50.95 7.94
C TRP A 718 -2.18 50.97 6.46
#